data_AF-A0AA36MJX3-F1
#
_entry.id   AF-A0AA36MJX3-F1
#
_cell.length_a   1.000
_cell.length_b   1.000
_cell.length_c   1.000
_cell.angle_alpha   90.00
_cell.angle_beta   90.00
_cell.angle_gamma   90.00
#
_symmetry.space_group_name_H-M   'P 1'
#
loop_
_entity.id
_entity.type
_entity.pdbx_description
1 polymer ?
#
loop_
_entity_poly.entity_id
_entity_poly.type
_entity_poly.pdbx_seq_one_letter_code
_entity_poly.pdbx_strand_id
1 'polypeptide(L)'
;MKALLLSCAAAAPVKKWQILGPFVVGKNELDGELPSSNATELLPGGGPAKARRFAADASSAVTVSWPEVDWQSLVGTLGGHEVLEWQARALGAFKASGELTVGCWGVTSFSIGNRSFVGDLYRAGLPPHPVELPEGGHRISLRLRGKLQAQFACEVERGTEPLRLFGDSFLAVPDFVEGFGLAGELLAVGLANQDAERWLTGLRPLLTGGSLHPAQPPLPSLGPGQRLRLPLRLEHAECGKPLKVAFEGRLGGEVVTSSPLTLRVKCRTARQSFVFTFEDPDGSVQHAAAVMPEVGTCEGGCPVVISLSGTSISARDSADAYKVGEKEGYRFGVRGAWLLAPTRHGAHNWEGPGLATAVAARRALPRLQLASRVPVGAGSLVAGHSMGGHGAWLLACALDDVLGVVSSASWLRKDQYADSNKVLLHDVASPHVEPALAALLKQAEAPFDAEALAPSLADLPVLIRVGSRDRTVHPWFSRRMYRTLLAAGASPSNVTLTEIEGKEHWWWDSEVSNDGGAVNDVQIRRFFEERLSSSPPPPTRWRLRTFNIAYSGAKHGLRILQMGRVDRLSEVSVEMLPGGAVSLRTTNVRSLRWGRAEAVELDGQQMVHGEATWCLSEGTWHSCAAPKPAGPMGRVFSRKLCGLADEEGEAALQYVANLLLMTGHGSLVLLRLEDVGVEGHLRAPEACENLLLVGTPQSNPAIAAVLKGPLRVEPGSLSLGSCSWDGHLGALALQPYESSAGGLALVATGTSPWAAAEALTLLATPTIPPMARQPLTHLLPDYVVLDVEETRRLGAGGFRAAGFWSHDWQQLPSAWQRCWGAQWQDGDALRSLRAAPMACGQRLSGRNGRVASGEYSWSGDAISKKMSGTQEFWEKFYSDDSDTAEEFDWYCGYEDFQPFFQEFAQPVLEASRGRSESDSRPRILVAGCGNSRLTCDLYDDLLGQKSPAEIWNVDYAEAAIARAREVAEGRKVRQEVADLRHLPEAFHDSFDVVIDKGAVDALFCAGVDSLALAAVSLRAALRPRGVLLLVSGVAPAEEVLKAFAGWETILDGSPYITEEGEATINLRAHLYVFRKPTT
;
A
#
# COMPACT_ATOMS: atom_id res chain seq x y z
N MET A 1 15.47 7.92 43.60
CA MET A 1 14.11 7.36 43.79
C MET A 1 13.81 6.51 42.55
N LYS A 2 13.18 5.35 42.74
CA LYS A 2 13.23 4.15 41.86
C LYS A 2 13.06 4.40 40.35
N ALA A 3 14.05 3.93 39.59
CA ALA A 3 13.95 3.62 38.17
C ALA A 3 12.90 2.52 37.96
N LEU A 4 11.82 2.82 37.24
CA LEU A 4 10.86 1.84 36.78
C LEU A 4 11.23 1.46 35.35
N LEU A 5 12.11 0.46 35.23
CA LEU A 5 12.03 -0.49 34.11
C LEU A 5 10.60 -1.04 34.10
N LEU A 6 9.93 -0.97 32.95
CA LEU A 6 8.58 -1.49 32.78
C LEU A 6 8.60 -3.01 33.02
N SER A 7 8.18 -3.45 34.22
CA SER A 7 7.74 -4.82 34.45
C SER A 7 6.36 -5.01 33.83
N CYS A 8 6.26 -4.93 32.50
CA CYS A 8 4.97 -5.04 31.80
C CYS A 8 4.55 -6.50 31.64
N ALA A 9 3.62 -6.93 32.49
CA ALA A 9 2.70 -8.04 32.18
C ALA A 9 1.37 -7.53 31.58
N ALA A 10 1.18 -6.20 31.48
CA ALA A 10 0.01 -5.55 30.88
C ALA A 10 0.44 -4.70 29.68
N ALA A 11 -0.45 -4.55 28.69
CA ALA A 11 -0.25 -3.71 27.52
C ALA A 11 0.22 -2.30 27.90
N ALA A 12 1.34 -1.85 27.34
CA ALA A 12 1.79 -0.47 27.48
C ALA A 12 1.41 0.30 26.21
N PRO A 13 0.39 1.18 26.26
CA PRO A 13 0.08 2.01 25.11
C PRO A 13 1.20 3.04 24.88
N VAL A 14 1.49 3.32 23.61
CA VAL A 14 2.35 4.46 23.26
C VAL A 14 1.57 5.74 23.48
N LYS A 15 1.85 6.44 24.58
CA LYS A 15 1.00 7.55 25.07
C LYS A 15 1.29 8.90 24.44
N LYS A 16 2.53 9.15 24.05
CA LYS A 16 2.99 10.45 23.53
C LYS A 16 3.34 10.32 22.05
N TRP A 17 2.75 11.18 21.24
CA TRP A 17 2.95 11.23 19.80
C TRP A 17 3.32 12.63 19.37
N GLN A 18 4.26 12.71 18.43
CA GLN A 18 4.51 13.93 17.68
C GLN A 18 4.08 13.71 16.24
N ILE A 19 3.27 14.62 15.71
CA ILE A 19 2.67 14.49 14.38
C ILE A 19 2.94 15.74 13.57
N LEU A 20 3.65 15.57 12.44
CA LEU A 20 3.95 16.63 11.47
C LEU A 20 2.94 16.56 10.32
N GLY A 21 2.16 17.63 10.16
CA GLY A 21 1.12 17.77 9.13
C GLY A 21 0.31 19.07 9.33
N PRO A 22 -0.81 19.23 8.60
CA PRO A 22 -1.32 18.34 7.56
C PRO A 22 -0.65 18.62 6.22
N PHE A 23 -0.42 17.59 5.42
CA PHE A 23 0.02 17.74 4.03
C PHE A 23 -1.05 17.22 3.07
N VAL A 24 -1.10 17.82 1.88
CA VAL A 24 -1.94 17.32 0.81
C VAL A 24 -1.54 15.88 0.48
N VAL A 25 -2.54 15.08 0.16
CA VAL A 25 -2.38 13.69 -0.21
C VAL A 25 -3.17 13.42 -1.48
N GLY A 26 -2.57 12.66 -2.38
CA GLY A 26 -3.27 12.13 -3.53
C GLY A 26 -4.12 10.92 -3.14
N LYS A 27 -5.08 10.60 -4.00
CA LYS A 27 -5.90 9.39 -3.89
C LYS A 27 -5.49 8.30 -4.85
N ASN A 28 -4.32 8.41 -5.46
CA ASN A 28 -3.76 7.27 -6.17
C ASN A 28 -3.09 6.32 -5.17
N GLU A 29 -2.92 5.04 -5.54
CA GLU A 29 -2.29 4.01 -4.69
C GLU A 29 -0.74 4.10 -4.66
N LEU A 30 -0.15 5.12 -5.30
CA LEU A 30 1.28 5.27 -5.59
C LEU A 30 1.79 6.67 -5.19
N ASP A 31 1.29 7.20 -4.07
CA ASP A 31 1.51 8.57 -3.63
C ASP A 31 2.69 8.70 -2.65
N GLY A 32 3.45 9.80 -2.73
CA GLY A 32 4.74 10.01 -2.05
C GLY A 32 4.64 10.41 -0.56
N GLU A 33 5.62 9.99 0.24
CA GLU A 33 5.69 10.01 1.72
C GLU A 33 6.05 11.37 2.34
N LEU A 34 5.55 12.48 1.78
CA LEU A 34 5.68 13.89 2.22
C LEU A 34 6.71 14.73 1.43
N PRO A 35 6.42 16.03 1.22
CA PRO A 35 7.38 16.96 0.62
C PRO A 35 8.61 17.17 1.51
N SER A 36 9.74 17.52 0.91
CA SER A 36 10.99 17.86 1.62
C SER A 36 10.91 19.20 2.38
N SER A 37 9.86 19.98 2.13
CA SER A 37 9.57 21.24 2.80
C SER A 37 8.44 21.04 3.81
N ASN A 38 8.48 21.77 4.91
CA ASN A 38 7.35 21.84 5.84
C ASN A 38 6.19 22.68 5.30
N ALA A 39 6.31 23.31 4.13
CA ALA A 39 5.19 24.04 3.51
C ALA A 39 4.01 23.09 3.19
N THR A 40 2.78 23.60 3.32
CA THR A 40 1.56 22.87 2.97
C THR A 40 0.52 23.80 2.35
N GLU A 41 -0.16 23.31 1.33
CA GLU A 41 -1.23 24.01 0.62
C GLU A 41 -2.55 24.01 1.39
N LEU A 42 -2.66 23.22 2.47
CA LEU A 42 -3.87 23.11 3.29
C LEU A 42 -4.03 24.26 4.29
N LEU A 43 -2.94 24.94 4.67
CA LEU A 43 -2.98 26.01 5.67
C LEU A 43 -3.19 27.39 5.04
N PRO A 44 -4.08 28.23 5.60
CA PRO A 44 -4.29 29.58 5.11
C PRO A 44 -3.01 30.42 5.24
N GLY A 45 -2.67 31.18 4.19
CA GLY A 45 -1.46 32.01 4.15
C GLY A 45 -0.16 31.27 3.80
N GLY A 46 -0.21 29.96 3.53
CA GLY A 46 0.96 29.19 3.05
C GLY A 46 2.05 28.94 4.09
N GLY A 47 1.73 29.06 5.38
CA GLY A 47 2.68 28.81 6.46
C GLY A 47 3.13 27.33 6.55
N PRO A 48 4.31 27.05 7.14
CA PRO A 48 4.78 25.69 7.29
C PRO A 48 3.92 24.90 8.29
N ALA A 49 3.59 23.66 7.93
CA ALA A 49 3.11 22.62 8.82
C ALA A 49 4.06 22.48 10.02
N LYS A 50 3.49 22.45 11.22
CA LYS A 50 4.24 22.33 12.48
C LYS A 50 4.01 20.96 13.10
N ALA A 51 5.06 20.43 13.71
CA ALA A 51 4.93 19.22 14.49
C ALA A 51 4.13 19.51 15.77
N ARG A 52 3.05 18.74 16.00
CA ARG A 52 2.15 18.90 17.13
C ARG A 52 2.22 17.70 18.05
N ARG A 53 2.05 17.93 19.35
CA ARG A 53 1.95 16.88 20.35
C ARG A 53 0.52 16.38 20.46
N PHE A 54 0.38 15.07 20.47
CA PHE A 54 -0.87 14.38 20.72
C PHE A 54 -0.66 13.36 21.84
N ALA A 55 -1.65 13.26 22.72
CA ALA A 55 -1.67 12.27 23.78
C ALA A 55 -2.79 11.26 23.52
N ALA A 56 -2.52 10.00 23.86
CA ALA A 56 -3.54 8.97 23.88
C ALA A 56 -4.60 9.30 24.94
N ASP A 57 -5.87 9.08 24.61
CA ASP A 57 -6.99 9.24 25.54
C ASP A 57 -7.09 8.07 26.53
N ALA A 58 -8.16 8.06 27.35
CA ALA A 58 -8.39 7.00 28.34
C ALA A 58 -8.58 5.59 27.72
N SER A 59 -8.87 5.51 26.41
CA SER A 59 -8.97 4.27 25.63
C SER A 59 -7.69 3.94 24.87
N SER A 60 -6.58 4.64 25.16
CA SER A 60 -5.30 4.55 24.45
C SER A 60 -5.33 5.06 23.00
N ALA A 61 -6.44 5.68 22.55
CA ALA A 61 -6.59 6.17 21.19
C ALA A 61 -6.06 7.60 21.03
N VAL A 62 -5.45 7.87 19.88
CA VAL A 62 -5.00 9.19 19.46
C VAL A 62 -5.94 9.70 18.37
N THR A 63 -6.59 10.84 18.60
CA THR A 63 -7.44 11.51 17.61
C THR A 63 -6.73 12.72 17.04
N VAL A 64 -6.58 12.75 15.71
CA VAL A 64 -5.84 13.78 14.98
C VAL A 64 -6.81 14.55 14.10
N SER A 65 -6.81 15.88 14.24
CA SER A 65 -7.59 16.81 13.42
C SER A 65 -6.85 18.13 13.27
N TRP A 66 -7.23 18.91 12.25
CA TRP A 66 -6.59 20.18 11.90
C TRP A 66 -7.62 21.31 11.87
N PRO A 67 -8.04 21.84 13.04
CA PRO A 67 -9.02 22.93 13.13
C PRO A 67 -8.62 24.22 12.40
N GLU A 68 -7.32 24.42 12.20
CA GLU A 68 -6.75 25.57 11.49
C GLU A 68 -6.94 25.52 9.97
N VAL A 69 -7.34 24.38 9.41
CA VAL A 69 -7.62 24.23 7.98
C VAL A 69 -9.08 24.60 7.69
N ASP A 70 -9.29 25.56 6.78
CA ASP A 70 -10.63 25.91 6.28
C ASP A 70 -11.07 24.92 5.19
N TRP A 71 -11.49 23.72 5.63
CA TRP A 71 -11.97 22.65 4.75
C TRP A 71 -13.13 23.07 3.86
N GLN A 72 -14.02 23.93 4.37
CA GLN A 72 -15.20 24.38 3.64
C GLN A 72 -14.82 25.28 2.47
N SER A 73 -13.91 26.23 2.69
CA SER A 73 -13.35 27.07 1.64
C SER A 73 -12.63 26.22 0.59
N LEU A 74 -11.74 25.32 1.02
CA LEU A 74 -10.98 24.44 0.10
C LEU A 74 -11.90 23.63 -0.82
N VAL A 75 -12.91 22.95 -0.26
CA VAL A 75 -13.90 22.19 -1.04
C VAL A 75 -14.66 23.11 -2.00
N GLY A 76 -15.12 24.26 -1.52
CA GLY A 76 -15.87 25.22 -2.34
C GLY A 76 -15.07 25.78 -3.51
N THR A 77 -13.77 26.06 -3.32
CA THR A 77 -12.91 26.67 -4.33
C THR A 77 -12.28 25.67 -5.30
N LEU A 78 -11.88 24.49 -4.82
CA LEU A 78 -11.26 23.45 -5.65
C LEU A 78 -12.30 22.56 -6.34
N GLY A 79 -13.57 22.66 -5.93
CA GLY A 79 -14.70 22.00 -6.60
C GLY A 79 -14.76 20.50 -6.35
N GLY A 80 -14.23 20.01 -5.23
CA GLY A 80 -14.11 18.58 -4.95
C GLY A 80 -13.91 18.25 -3.48
N HIS A 81 -14.38 17.07 -3.05
CA HIS A 81 -14.19 16.54 -1.69
C HIS A 81 -12.83 15.87 -1.51
N GLU A 82 -12.04 15.74 -2.57
CA GLU A 82 -10.75 15.08 -2.58
C GLU A 82 -9.75 15.76 -1.65
N VAL A 83 -9.79 17.09 -1.59
CA VAL A 83 -8.94 17.91 -0.72
C VAL A 83 -9.22 17.68 0.78
N LEU A 84 -10.31 17.01 1.16
CA LEU A 84 -10.61 16.70 2.56
C LEU A 84 -9.68 15.65 3.16
N GLU A 85 -8.94 14.94 2.32
CA GLU A 85 -7.93 13.99 2.76
C GLU A 85 -6.58 14.67 2.98
N TRP A 86 -5.89 14.19 4.00
CA TRP A 86 -4.58 14.67 4.37
C TRP A 86 -3.68 13.51 4.77
N GLN A 87 -2.38 13.73 4.68
CA GLN A 87 -1.37 12.84 5.24
C GLN A 87 -0.50 13.57 6.26
N ALA A 88 0.08 12.82 7.19
CA ALA A 88 0.99 13.31 8.22
C ALA A 88 1.98 12.22 8.61
N ARG A 89 3.14 12.62 9.13
CA ARG A 89 4.10 11.71 9.75
C ARG A 89 3.89 11.73 11.25
N ALA A 90 3.61 10.58 11.85
CA ALA A 90 3.53 10.44 13.30
C ALA A 90 4.70 9.62 13.85
N LEU A 91 5.31 10.13 14.91
CA LEU A 91 6.41 9.52 15.63
C LEU A 91 5.98 9.30 17.07
N GLY A 92 6.00 8.03 17.49
CA GLY A 92 5.79 7.60 18.86
C GLY A 92 7.09 7.04 19.42
N ALA A 93 7.34 7.25 20.71
CA ALA A 93 8.51 6.72 21.42
C ALA A 93 8.08 5.86 22.61
N PHE A 94 8.83 4.79 22.87
CA PHE A 94 8.60 3.89 23.99
C PHE A 94 9.93 3.27 24.45
N LYS A 95 10.01 2.80 25.70
CA LYS A 95 11.17 2.07 26.22
C LYS A 95 10.82 0.60 26.36
N ALA A 96 11.69 -0.28 25.88
CA ALA A 96 11.44 -1.71 25.90
C ALA A 96 12.74 -2.53 25.81
N SER A 97 12.64 -3.81 26.11
CA SER A 97 13.75 -4.77 26.04
C SER A 97 13.22 -6.21 25.89
N GLY A 98 13.85 -7.00 25.03
CA GLY A 98 13.59 -8.43 24.82
C GLY A 98 12.44 -8.72 23.86
N GLU A 99 11.90 -9.93 23.98
CA GLU A 99 10.80 -10.45 23.17
C GLU A 99 9.48 -9.74 23.48
N LEU A 100 8.97 -9.02 22.49
CA LEU A 100 7.79 -8.19 22.59
C LEU A 100 6.84 -8.43 21.42
N THR A 101 5.63 -7.91 21.55
CA THR A 101 4.71 -7.78 20.44
C THR A 101 4.27 -6.33 20.29
N VAL A 102 4.18 -5.85 19.04
CA VAL A 102 3.75 -4.49 18.72
C VAL A 102 2.61 -4.53 17.71
N GLY A 103 1.52 -3.86 18.03
CA GLY A 103 0.36 -3.75 17.15
C GLY A 103 -0.12 -2.30 17.06
N CYS A 104 -0.53 -1.87 15.88
CA CYS A 104 -1.19 -0.59 15.67
C CYS A 104 -2.51 -0.81 14.94
N TRP A 105 -3.58 -0.11 15.33
CA TRP A 105 -4.86 -0.12 14.62
C TRP A 105 -5.19 1.26 14.06
N GLY A 106 -6.05 1.30 13.03
CA GLY A 106 -6.43 2.54 12.35
C GLY A 106 -5.39 3.08 11.37
N VAL A 107 -4.34 2.29 11.09
CA VAL A 107 -3.27 2.59 10.13
C VAL A 107 -3.03 1.37 9.23
N THR A 108 -2.58 1.60 7.99
CA THR A 108 -2.22 0.53 7.05
C THR A 108 -0.92 -0.15 7.45
N SER A 109 0.07 0.63 7.86
CA SER A 109 1.39 0.16 8.22
C SER A 109 2.08 1.06 9.25
N PHE A 110 3.11 0.51 9.89
CA PHE A 110 3.99 1.18 10.83
C PHE A 110 5.40 0.63 10.73
N SER A 111 6.39 1.40 11.19
CA SER A 111 7.79 0.97 11.14
C SER A 111 8.47 1.13 12.50
N ILE A 112 9.37 0.19 12.82
CA ILE A 112 10.29 0.26 13.95
C ILE A 112 11.70 0.06 13.37
N GLY A 113 12.54 1.09 13.49
CA GLY A 113 13.79 1.16 12.72
C GLY A 113 13.50 1.07 11.22
N ASN A 114 14.20 0.18 10.53
CA ASN A 114 14.05 -0.04 9.08
C ASN A 114 13.03 -1.13 8.71
N ARG A 115 12.35 -1.74 9.70
CA ARG A 115 11.36 -2.81 9.45
C ARG A 115 9.95 -2.23 9.41
N SER A 116 9.20 -2.61 8.38
CA SER A 116 7.79 -2.25 8.21
C SER A 116 6.87 -3.39 8.62
N PHE A 117 5.77 -3.05 9.27
CA PHE A 117 4.77 -3.94 9.83
C PHE A 117 3.38 -3.52 9.38
N VAL A 118 2.48 -4.49 9.22
CA VAL A 118 1.10 -4.25 8.82
C VAL A 118 0.27 -3.82 10.03
N GLY A 119 -0.46 -2.71 9.91
CA GLY A 119 -1.42 -2.27 10.91
C GLY A 119 -2.81 -2.89 10.71
N ASP A 120 -3.62 -2.91 11.77
CA ASP A 120 -5.01 -3.30 11.73
C ASP A 120 -5.91 -2.11 11.34
N LEU A 121 -5.87 -1.75 10.06
CA LEU A 121 -6.61 -0.61 9.51
C LEU A 121 -8.10 -0.68 9.85
N TYR A 122 -8.69 -1.87 9.76
CA TYR A 122 -10.13 -2.10 9.90
C TYR A 122 -10.56 -2.49 11.31
N ARG A 123 -9.63 -2.56 12.28
CA ARG A 123 -9.88 -3.14 13.62
C ARG A 123 -10.47 -4.56 13.51
N ALA A 124 -9.97 -5.35 12.56
CA ALA A 124 -10.41 -6.71 12.27
C ALA A 124 -9.97 -7.72 13.34
N GLY A 125 -9.15 -7.31 14.31
CA GLY A 125 -8.62 -8.15 15.38
C GLY A 125 -7.36 -8.89 14.97
N LEU A 126 -6.49 -8.25 14.17
CA LEU A 126 -5.19 -8.81 13.84
C LEU A 126 -4.30 -8.87 15.08
N PRO A 127 -3.55 -9.97 15.29
CA PRO A 127 -2.60 -10.03 16.40
C PRO A 127 -1.49 -8.97 16.23
N PRO A 128 -0.82 -8.55 17.31
CA PRO A 128 0.38 -7.72 17.23
C PRO A 128 1.56 -8.54 16.63
N HIS A 129 2.52 -7.87 16.00
CA HIS A 129 3.70 -8.49 15.40
C HIS A 129 4.76 -8.78 16.45
N PRO A 130 5.42 -9.96 16.43
CA PRO A 130 6.54 -10.23 17.31
C PRO A 130 7.78 -9.45 16.89
N VAL A 131 8.48 -8.88 17.86
CA VAL A 131 9.72 -8.13 17.67
C VAL A 131 10.70 -8.45 18.79
N GLU A 132 11.98 -8.57 18.44
CA GLU A 132 13.08 -8.62 19.41
C GLU A 132 13.74 -7.24 19.43
N LEU A 133 13.79 -6.61 20.60
CA LEU A 133 14.32 -5.25 20.75
C LEU A 133 15.40 -5.18 21.84
N PRO A 134 16.57 -4.57 21.55
CA PRO A 134 17.60 -4.37 22.58
C PRO A 134 17.09 -3.45 23.70
N GLU A 135 17.71 -3.52 24.87
CA GLU A 135 17.37 -2.62 25.98
C GLU A 135 17.60 -1.16 25.58
N GLY A 136 16.53 -0.36 25.59
CA GLY A 136 16.65 1.06 25.24
C GLY A 136 15.33 1.72 24.86
N GLY A 137 15.47 2.94 24.32
CA GLY A 137 14.38 3.68 23.70
C GLY A 137 14.21 3.27 22.25
N HIS A 138 12.96 2.99 21.87
CA HIS A 138 12.54 2.58 20.54
C HIS A 138 11.50 3.54 19.99
N ARG A 139 11.32 3.52 18.67
CA ARG A 139 10.40 4.43 17.98
C ARG A 139 9.48 3.71 17.03
N ILE A 140 8.24 4.17 17.00
CA ILE A 140 7.25 3.79 16.00
C ILE A 140 7.06 4.97 15.06
N SER A 141 7.29 4.75 13.77
CA SER A 141 6.97 5.71 12.72
C SER A 141 5.71 5.26 11.99
N LEU A 142 4.78 6.19 11.79
CA LEU A 142 3.52 5.95 11.07
C LEU A 142 3.36 6.99 9.97
N ARG A 143 2.88 6.52 8.82
CA ARG A 143 2.26 7.39 7.83
C ARG A 143 0.77 7.46 8.13
N LEU A 144 0.34 8.54 8.77
CA LEU A 144 -1.07 8.78 9.05
C LEU A 144 -1.74 9.38 7.83
N ARG A 145 -2.94 8.89 7.53
CA ARG A 145 -3.81 9.44 6.52
C ARG A 145 -5.23 9.46 7.07
N GLY A 146 -5.96 10.53 6.78
CA GLY A 146 -7.31 10.72 7.30
C GLY A 146 -8.13 11.63 6.42
N LYS A 147 -9.45 11.55 6.55
CA LYS A 147 -10.40 12.46 5.92
C LYS A 147 -11.02 13.31 7.02
N LEU A 148 -10.71 14.61 7.02
CA LEU A 148 -10.99 15.56 8.11
C LEU A 148 -10.28 15.21 9.44
N GLN A 149 -10.47 13.99 9.94
CA GLN A 149 -9.88 13.46 11.15
C GLN A 149 -9.36 12.02 10.93
N ALA A 150 -8.43 11.61 11.78
CA ALA A 150 -7.96 10.21 11.86
C ALA A 150 -7.91 9.76 13.32
N GLN A 151 -8.12 8.48 13.57
CA GLN A 151 -7.96 7.87 14.89
C GLN A 151 -7.12 6.60 14.79
N PHE A 152 -6.11 6.47 15.65
CA PHE A 152 -5.24 5.31 15.70
C PHE A 152 -4.76 5.03 17.13
N ALA A 153 -4.20 3.85 17.37
CA ALA A 153 -3.40 3.57 18.57
C ALA A 153 -2.31 2.55 18.26
N CYS A 154 -1.27 2.53 19.08
CA CYS A 154 -0.25 1.48 19.08
C CYS A 154 0.01 0.98 20.50
N GLU A 155 0.14 -0.34 20.62
CA GLU A 155 0.32 -1.06 21.87
C GLU A 155 1.57 -1.93 21.79
N VAL A 156 2.32 -1.95 22.90
CA VAL A 156 3.52 -2.77 23.08
C VAL A 156 3.30 -3.67 24.29
N GLU A 157 3.44 -4.97 24.10
CA GLU A 157 3.20 -5.97 25.13
C GLU A 157 4.31 -7.03 25.14
N ARG A 158 4.46 -7.78 26.23
CA ARG A 158 5.32 -8.98 26.23
C ARG A 158 4.66 -10.08 25.41
N GLY A 159 5.46 -10.79 24.60
CA GLY A 159 5.01 -12.02 23.96
C GLY A 159 4.69 -13.08 25.02
N THR A 160 3.46 -13.56 25.06
CA THR A 160 3.04 -14.60 26.02
C THR A 160 2.70 -15.94 25.38
N GLU A 161 2.37 -15.95 24.09
CA GLU A 161 1.99 -17.15 23.35
C GLU A 161 2.76 -17.19 22.02
N PRO A 162 3.61 -18.20 21.78
CA PRO A 162 4.36 -18.32 20.53
C PRO A 162 3.48 -18.72 19.33
N LEU A 163 2.30 -19.28 19.61
CA LEU A 163 1.33 -19.68 18.61
C LEU A 163 -0.06 -19.13 18.96
N ARG A 164 -0.57 -18.20 18.14
CA ARG A 164 -1.80 -17.47 18.46
C ARG A 164 -2.86 -17.64 17.37
N LEU A 165 -4.06 -18.07 17.77
CA LEU A 165 -5.26 -18.02 16.93
C LEU A 165 -5.89 -16.63 16.98
N PHE A 166 -6.54 -16.18 15.90
CA PHE A 166 -7.14 -14.84 15.87
C PHE A 166 -8.41 -14.70 15.03
N GLY A 167 -9.23 -13.74 15.50
CA GLY A 167 -10.21 -12.91 14.77
C GLY A 167 -11.47 -13.59 14.24
N ASP A 168 -12.63 -13.22 14.79
CA ASP A 168 -13.95 -13.56 14.23
C ASP A 168 -14.09 -13.13 12.76
N SER A 169 -13.51 -11.98 12.41
CA SER A 169 -13.48 -11.43 11.05
C SER A 169 -12.74 -12.33 10.06
N PHE A 170 -11.78 -13.15 10.52
CA PHE A 170 -10.94 -14.01 9.67
C PHE A 170 -11.44 -15.47 9.66
N LEU A 171 -12.52 -15.79 10.36
CA LEU A 171 -13.13 -17.11 10.33
C LEU A 171 -14.00 -17.29 9.09
N ALA A 172 -13.91 -18.45 8.47
CA ALA A 172 -14.94 -18.92 7.55
C ALA A 172 -15.43 -20.27 8.02
N VAL A 173 -16.62 -20.29 8.62
CA VAL A 173 -17.26 -21.47 9.18
C VAL A 173 -18.47 -21.82 8.31
N PRO A 174 -18.56 -23.04 7.74
CA PRO A 174 -19.75 -23.47 7.02
C PRO A 174 -20.91 -23.67 8.00
N ASP A 175 -22.13 -23.35 7.58
CA ASP A 175 -23.33 -23.65 8.34
C ASP A 175 -23.69 -25.15 8.21
N PHE A 176 -24.49 -25.66 9.14
CA PHE A 176 -25.13 -26.97 9.02
C PHE A 176 -26.57 -26.79 8.57
N VAL A 177 -26.97 -27.47 7.49
CA VAL A 177 -28.33 -27.43 6.94
C VAL A 177 -29.06 -28.73 7.26
N GLU A 178 -30.21 -28.59 7.95
CA GLU A 178 -31.04 -29.71 8.38
C GLU A 178 -31.44 -30.63 7.22
N GLY A 179 -31.15 -31.93 7.36
CA GLY A 179 -31.41 -32.94 6.33
C GLY A 179 -30.35 -33.03 5.23
N PHE A 180 -29.31 -32.18 5.27
CA PHE A 180 -28.23 -32.15 4.28
C PHE A 180 -26.82 -32.20 4.88
N GLY A 181 -26.60 -31.77 6.12
CA GLY A 181 -25.28 -31.75 6.75
C GLY A 181 -24.56 -30.41 6.59
N LEU A 182 -23.22 -30.44 6.60
CA LEU A 182 -22.41 -29.23 6.44
C LEU A 182 -22.53 -28.65 5.03
N ALA A 183 -22.76 -27.34 4.95
CA ALA A 183 -22.74 -26.60 3.70
C ALA A 183 -21.28 -26.33 3.30
N GLY A 184 -20.58 -27.35 2.84
CA GLY A 184 -19.16 -27.29 2.52
C GLY A 184 -18.29 -27.91 3.61
N GLU A 185 -17.14 -28.43 3.19
CA GLU A 185 -16.26 -29.22 4.04
C GLU A 185 -15.10 -28.39 4.63
N LEU A 186 -14.91 -27.15 4.20
CA LEU A 186 -13.74 -26.34 4.58
C LEU A 186 -14.06 -25.40 5.75
N LEU A 187 -13.18 -25.35 6.73
CA LEU A 187 -13.15 -24.37 7.80
C LEU A 187 -11.83 -23.60 7.66
N ALA A 188 -11.85 -22.27 7.71
CA ALA A 188 -10.63 -21.49 7.80
C ALA A 188 -10.49 -20.79 9.15
N VAL A 189 -9.31 -20.95 9.75
CA VAL A 189 -8.94 -20.37 11.04
C VAL A 189 -7.65 -19.57 10.89
N GLY A 190 -7.64 -18.33 11.41
CA GLY A 190 -6.46 -17.48 11.43
C GLY A 190 -5.44 -17.97 12.47
N LEU A 191 -4.20 -18.18 12.05
CA LEU A 191 -3.07 -18.58 12.90
C LEU A 191 -1.86 -17.69 12.63
N ALA A 192 -1.22 -17.25 13.71
CA ALA A 192 -0.02 -16.42 13.67
C ALA A 192 1.15 -17.13 14.36
N ASN A 193 2.30 -17.13 13.69
CA ASN A 193 3.58 -17.38 14.34
C ASN A 193 3.99 -16.12 15.09
N GLN A 194 4.00 -16.17 16.43
CA GLN A 194 4.34 -15.04 17.30
C GLN A 194 5.81 -15.08 17.76
N ASP A 195 6.66 -15.81 17.03
CA ASP A 195 8.12 -15.78 17.19
C ASP A 195 8.74 -14.81 16.18
N ALA A 196 9.74 -14.04 16.61
CA ALA A 196 10.37 -13.00 15.80
C ALA A 196 11.46 -13.54 14.85
N GLU A 197 11.98 -14.75 15.10
CA GLU A 197 13.16 -15.30 14.41
C GLU A 197 12.96 -16.72 13.87
N ARG A 198 12.15 -17.54 14.54
CA ARG A 198 12.06 -18.98 14.26
C ARG A 198 10.86 -19.34 13.41
N TRP A 199 11.09 -20.26 12.48
CA TRP A 199 10.04 -20.88 11.68
C TRP A 199 9.22 -21.86 12.50
N LEU A 200 7.89 -21.77 12.33
CA LEU A 200 6.94 -22.73 12.87
C LEU A 200 6.69 -23.85 11.87
N THR A 201 6.99 -25.08 12.25
CA THR A 201 6.93 -26.25 11.37
C THR A 201 6.06 -27.37 11.94
N GLY A 202 5.72 -28.36 11.11
CA GLY A 202 5.02 -29.56 11.56
C GLY A 202 3.64 -29.30 12.16
N LEU A 203 2.93 -28.28 11.65
CA LEU A 203 1.62 -27.85 12.14
C LEU A 203 0.57 -28.97 12.05
N ARG A 204 -0.12 -29.21 13.18
CA ARG A 204 -1.17 -30.21 13.33
C ARG A 204 -2.40 -29.58 13.98
N PRO A 205 -3.57 -29.67 13.35
CA PRO A 205 -4.81 -29.21 13.97
C PRO A 205 -5.28 -30.19 15.04
N LEU A 206 -5.75 -29.64 16.16
CA LEU A 206 -6.38 -30.37 17.25
C LEU A 206 -7.86 -29.96 17.29
N LEU A 207 -8.76 -30.92 17.06
CA LEU A 207 -10.20 -30.68 16.98
C LEU A 207 -10.94 -31.44 18.10
N THR A 208 -11.86 -30.77 18.80
CA THR A 208 -12.75 -31.39 19.79
C THR A 208 -14.19 -30.95 19.52
N GLY A 209 -15.15 -31.89 19.58
CA GLY A 209 -16.55 -31.63 19.20
C GLY A 209 -16.84 -31.81 17.71
N GLY A 210 -15.91 -32.44 16.97
CA GLY A 210 -16.01 -32.78 15.55
C GLY A 210 -14.83 -33.66 15.12
N SER A 211 -14.77 -34.05 13.85
CA SER A 211 -13.65 -34.79 13.25
C SER A 211 -13.14 -34.13 11.96
N LEU A 212 -11.84 -34.28 11.70
CA LEU A 212 -11.21 -33.88 10.45
C LEU A 212 -11.29 -35.02 9.44
N HIS A 213 -11.42 -34.65 8.17
CA HIS A 213 -11.43 -35.59 7.07
C HIS A 213 -10.08 -36.32 6.95
N PRO A 214 -10.05 -37.66 6.70
CA PRO A 214 -8.81 -38.43 6.60
C PRO A 214 -7.82 -37.90 5.54
N ALA A 215 -8.36 -37.31 4.47
CA ALA A 215 -7.59 -36.65 3.42
C ALA A 215 -7.32 -35.15 3.70
N GLN A 216 -7.14 -34.75 4.97
CA GLN A 216 -6.69 -33.40 5.33
C GLN A 216 -5.31 -33.14 4.70
N PRO A 217 -5.16 -32.12 3.83
CA PRO A 217 -3.86 -31.80 3.26
C PRO A 217 -2.89 -31.32 4.34
N PRO A 218 -1.58 -31.55 4.16
CA PRO A 218 -0.55 -31.03 5.07
C PRO A 218 -0.63 -29.51 5.14
N LEU A 219 -0.51 -28.97 6.34
CA LEU A 219 -0.48 -27.53 6.57
C LEU A 219 0.92 -26.98 6.29
N PRO A 220 1.03 -25.77 5.70
CA PRO A 220 2.32 -25.15 5.44
C PRO A 220 3.04 -24.76 6.74
N SER A 221 4.36 -24.68 6.70
CA SER A 221 5.14 -23.99 7.73
C SER A 221 4.84 -22.48 7.70
N LEU A 222 4.98 -21.81 8.83
CA LEU A 222 4.82 -20.36 8.94
C LEU A 222 6.16 -19.70 9.28
N GLY A 223 6.55 -18.70 8.48
CA GLY A 223 7.73 -17.88 8.75
C GLY A 223 7.58 -17.04 10.02
N PRO A 224 8.68 -16.48 10.55
CA PRO A 224 8.66 -15.59 11.71
C PRO A 224 7.65 -14.45 11.52
N GLY A 225 6.81 -14.19 12.52
CA GLY A 225 5.74 -13.17 12.47
C GLY A 225 4.71 -13.31 11.32
N GLN A 226 4.69 -14.42 10.57
CA GLN A 226 3.74 -14.64 9.49
C GLN A 226 2.36 -15.01 10.03
N ARG A 227 1.32 -14.52 9.36
CA ARG A 227 -0.08 -14.83 9.66
C ARG A 227 -0.73 -15.45 8.44
N LEU A 228 -1.53 -16.49 8.66
CA LEU A 228 -2.22 -17.18 7.58
C LEU A 228 -3.60 -17.68 8.03
N ARG A 229 -4.51 -17.84 7.09
CA ARG A 229 -5.77 -18.58 7.30
C ARG A 229 -5.56 -20.02 6.85
N LEU A 230 -5.59 -20.94 7.81
CA LEU A 230 -5.32 -22.35 7.55
C LEU A 230 -6.60 -23.12 7.22
N PRO A 231 -6.64 -23.87 6.10
CA PRO A 231 -7.78 -24.69 5.72
C PRO A 231 -7.81 -26.00 6.51
N LEU A 232 -8.92 -26.24 7.20
CA LEU A 232 -9.27 -27.50 7.86
C LEU A 232 -10.44 -28.14 7.13
N ARG A 233 -10.29 -29.39 6.71
CA ARG A 233 -11.34 -30.17 6.08
C ARG A 233 -12.09 -30.94 7.15
N LEU A 234 -13.33 -30.54 7.41
CA LEU A 234 -14.23 -31.18 8.37
C LEU A 234 -14.88 -32.41 7.73
N GLU A 235 -14.90 -33.52 8.47
CA GLU A 235 -15.72 -34.69 8.15
C GLU A 235 -17.03 -34.66 8.94
N HIS A 236 -16.95 -34.30 10.22
CA HIS A 236 -18.11 -34.21 11.09
C HIS A 236 -18.04 -32.97 11.99
N ALA A 237 -19.14 -32.23 12.08
CA ALA A 237 -19.37 -31.24 13.12
C ALA A 237 -20.85 -31.20 13.46
N GLU A 238 -21.17 -31.13 14.75
CA GLU A 238 -22.54 -31.09 15.23
C GLU A 238 -23.11 -29.67 15.22
N CYS A 239 -24.35 -29.57 14.75
CA CYS A 239 -25.13 -28.35 14.71
C CYS A 239 -25.31 -27.75 16.11
N GLY A 240 -24.98 -26.47 16.29
CA GLY A 240 -25.21 -25.72 17.54
C GLY A 240 -24.32 -26.14 18.72
N LYS A 241 -23.47 -27.15 18.57
CA LYS A 241 -22.51 -27.57 19.59
C LYS A 241 -21.21 -26.76 19.50
N PRO A 242 -20.49 -26.58 20.63
CA PRO A 242 -19.16 -25.99 20.61
C PRO A 242 -18.17 -26.88 19.84
N LEU A 243 -17.50 -26.31 18.84
CA LEU A 243 -16.39 -26.92 18.12
C LEU A 243 -15.10 -26.22 18.57
N LYS A 244 -14.22 -26.92 19.28
CA LYS A 244 -12.96 -26.33 19.75
C LYS A 244 -11.83 -26.67 18.78
N VAL A 245 -11.12 -25.65 18.33
CA VAL A 245 -9.96 -25.76 17.43
C VAL A 245 -8.72 -25.25 18.14
N ALA A 246 -7.66 -26.03 18.16
CA ALA A 246 -6.32 -25.61 18.56
C ALA A 246 -5.30 -26.12 17.53
N PHE A 247 -4.06 -25.67 17.63
CA PHE A 247 -2.96 -26.15 16.79
C PHE A 247 -1.76 -26.52 17.65
N GLU A 248 -1.08 -27.59 17.25
CA GLU A 248 0.24 -27.96 17.74
C GLU A 248 1.25 -27.76 16.61
N GLY A 249 2.43 -27.24 16.93
CA GLY A 249 3.52 -27.07 15.97
C GLY A 249 4.89 -27.19 16.65
N ARG A 250 5.95 -26.95 15.89
CA ARG A 250 7.33 -26.98 16.38
C ARG A 250 8.06 -25.67 16.08
N LEU A 251 8.65 -25.06 17.11
CA LEU A 251 9.56 -23.91 17.01
C LEU A 251 10.94 -24.34 17.50
N GLY A 252 11.95 -24.30 16.63
CA GLY A 252 13.30 -24.75 17.00
C GLY A 252 13.37 -26.20 17.52
N GLY A 253 12.42 -27.06 17.12
CA GLY A 253 12.29 -28.44 17.60
C GLY A 253 11.38 -28.63 18.82
N GLU A 254 11.11 -27.56 19.58
CA GLU A 254 10.22 -27.56 20.75
C GLU A 254 8.75 -27.56 20.33
N VAL A 255 7.94 -28.39 20.99
CA VAL A 255 6.50 -28.47 20.70
C VAL A 255 5.79 -27.29 21.36
N VAL A 256 5.01 -26.55 20.57
CA VAL A 256 4.18 -25.44 21.04
C VAL A 256 2.72 -25.69 20.67
N THR A 257 1.80 -25.25 21.54
CA THR A 257 0.35 -25.43 21.36
C THR A 257 -0.37 -24.10 21.53
N SER A 258 -1.34 -23.83 20.67
CA SER A 258 -2.17 -22.62 20.79
C SER A 258 -3.26 -22.79 21.85
N SER A 259 -3.69 -21.69 22.44
CA SER A 259 -4.96 -21.63 23.19
C SER A 259 -6.13 -22.03 22.27
N PRO A 260 -7.11 -22.84 22.73
CA PRO A 260 -8.19 -23.32 21.89
C PRO A 260 -9.23 -22.23 21.60
N LEU A 261 -9.59 -22.08 20.33
CA LEU A 261 -10.70 -21.24 19.87
C LEU A 261 -12.00 -22.04 19.85
N THR A 262 -13.06 -21.52 20.48
CA THR A 262 -14.38 -22.17 20.49
C THR A 262 -15.27 -21.56 19.42
N LEU A 263 -15.61 -22.36 18.42
CA LEU A 263 -16.48 -22.04 17.31
C LEU A 263 -17.88 -22.63 17.52
N ARG A 264 -18.86 -22.14 16.75
CA ARG A 264 -20.20 -22.70 16.69
C ARG A 264 -20.66 -22.81 15.23
N VAL A 265 -20.99 -24.02 14.81
CA VAL A 265 -21.65 -24.26 13.53
C VAL A 265 -23.12 -23.88 13.66
N LYS A 266 -23.61 -22.94 12.85
CA LYS A 266 -25.00 -22.47 12.95
C LYS A 266 -25.93 -23.47 12.26
N CYS A 267 -27.08 -23.70 12.90
CA CYS A 267 -28.16 -24.54 12.38
C CYS A 267 -29.07 -23.76 11.45
N ARG A 268 -29.28 -24.25 10.23
CA ARG A 268 -30.14 -23.64 9.23
C ARG A 268 -31.08 -24.66 8.62
N THR A 269 -32.24 -24.20 8.18
CA THR A 269 -33.16 -24.99 7.36
C THR A 269 -32.95 -24.69 5.89
N ALA A 270 -33.45 -25.55 5.01
CA ALA A 270 -33.32 -25.37 3.57
C ALA A 270 -34.03 -24.12 3.02
N ARG A 271 -34.92 -23.49 3.79
CA ARG A 271 -35.65 -22.25 3.43
C ARG A 271 -34.98 -20.97 3.94
N GLN A 272 -33.87 -21.11 4.66
CA GLN A 272 -33.10 -20.00 5.20
C GLN A 272 -31.82 -19.82 4.39
N SER A 273 -31.25 -18.61 4.41
CA SER A 273 -29.89 -18.41 3.92
C SER A 273 -28.90 -19.25 4.72
N PHE A 274 -27.96 -19.91 4.08
CA PHE A 274 -26.88 -20.63 4.76
C PHE A 274 -25.54 -20.22 4.19
N VAL A 275 -24.52 -20.14 5.04
CA VAL A 275 -23.14 -19.86 4.62
C VAL A 275 -22.45 -21.16 4.26
N PHE A 276 -21.79 -21.19 3.11
CA PHE A 276 -20.90 -22.27 2.69
C PHE A 276 -19.51 -21.75 2.39
N THR A 277 -18.52 -22.64 2.49
CA THR A 277 -17.11 -22.34 2.26
C THR A 277 -16.59 -23.04 1.00
N PHE A 278 -15.59 -22.44 0.38
CA PHE A 278 -14.96 -22.97 -0.82
C PHE A 278 -13.51 -22.48 -0.95
N GLU A 279 -12.71 -23.21 -1.71
CA GLU A 279 -11.35 -22.80 -2.08
C GLU A 279 -11.41 -21.83 -3.26
N ASP A 280 -10.80 -20.65 -3.09
CA ASP A 280 -10.68 -19.61 -4.10
C ASP A 280 -9.48 -19.87 -5.02
N PRO A 281 -9.37 -19.26 -6.21
CA PRO A 281 -8.23 -19.51 -7.11
C PRO A 281 -6.86 -19.22 -6.48
N ASP A 282 -6.77 -18.26 -5.56
CA ASP A 282 -5.54 -17.94 -4.82
C ASP A 282 -5.18 -18.96 -3.73
N GLY A 283 -5.98 -20.02 -3.56
CA GLY A 283 -5.80 -21.08 -2.56
C GLY A 283 -6.33 -20.73 -1.17
N SER A 284 -6.82 -19.51 -0.95
CA SER A 284 -7.48 -19.14 0.30
C SER A 284 -8.87 -19.77 0.39
N VAL A 285 -9.36 -20.01 1.61
CA VAL A 285 -10.75 -20.45 1.83
C VAL A 285 -11.64 -19.23 1.99
N GLN A 286 -12.54 -19.05 1.03
CA GLN A 286 -13.55 -18.00 1.05
C GLN A 286 -14.92 -18.59 1.40
N HIS A 287 -15.91 -17.72 1.54
CA HIS A 287 -17.28 -18.14 1.83
C HIS A 287 -18.29 -17.34 1.03
N ALA A 288 -19.47 -17.91 0.89
CA ALA A 288 -20.64 -17.30 0.27
C ALA A 288 -21.89 -17.74 1.03
N ALA A 289 -22.97 -16.99 0.89
CA ALA A 289 -24.27 -17.43 1.36
C ALA A 289 -25.12 -17.87 0.19
N ALA A 290 -26.02 -18.83 0.41
CA ALA A 290 -26.99 -19.25 -0.58
C ALA A 290 -28.38 -19.44 0.03
N VAL A 291 -29.40 -19.32 -0.81
CA VAL A 291 -30.78 -19.74 -0.50
C VAL A 291 -31.20 -20.74 -1.57
N MET A 292 -31.68 -21.90 -1.13
CA MET A 292 -32.12 -22.97 -2.02
C MET A 292 -33.52 -22.64 -2.59
N PRO A 293 -33.77 -22.90 -3.89
CA PRO A 293 -35.11 -22.82 -4.45
C PRO A 293 -36.00 -23.96 -3.92
N GLU A 294 -37.31 -23.82 -4.07
CA GLU A 294 -38.26 -24.87 -3.71
C GLU A 294 -38.05 -26.14 -4.58
N VAL A 295 -38.15 -27.32 -3.97
CA VAL A 295 -37.97 -28.58 -4.69
C VAL A 295 -39.06 -28.73 -5.75
N GLY A 296 -38.67 -29.09 -6.97
CA GLY A 296 -39.59 -29.30 -8.10
C GLY A 296 -39.95 -28.04 -8.88
N THR A 297 -39.32 -26.88 -8.61
CA THR A 297 -39.57 -25.65 -9.38
C THR A 297 -38.86 -25.59 -10.74
N CYS A 298 -37.85 -26.43 -10.98
CA CYS A 298 -37.07 -26.41 -12.22
C CYS A 298 -36.82 -27.84 -12.72
N GLU A 299 -37.18 -28.12 -13.97
CA GLU A 299 -36.84 -29.38 -14.64
C GLU A 299 -35.40 -29.30 -15.18
N GLY A 300 -34.52 -30.24 -14.80
CA GLY A 300 -33.13 -30.29 -15.29
C GLY A 300 -32.11 -29.39 -14.56
N GLY A 301 -32.55 -28.61 -13.57
CA GLY A 301 -31.71 -27.80 -12.69
C GLY A 301 -32.10 -26.32 -12.66
N CYS A 302 -31.94 -25.66 -11.51
CA CYS A 302 -32.33 -24.26 -11.33
C CYS A 302 -31.17 -23.30 -11.66
N PRO A 303 -31.39 -22.25 -12.47
CA PRO A 303 -30.41 -21.17 -12.68
C PRO A 303 -30.01 -20.47 -11.37
N VAL A 304 -28.99 -19.61 -11.43
CA VAL A 304 -28.46 -18.90 -10.26
C VAL A 304 -28.69 -17.40 -10.39
N VAL A 305 -29.26 -16.76 -9.38
CA VAL A 305 -29.20 -15.32 -9.17
C VAL A 305 -28.01 -15.03 -8.26
N ILE A 306 -27.00 -14.33 -8.80
CA ILE A 306 -25.80 -13.94 -8.07
C ILE A 306 -25.98 -12.50 -7.57
N SER A 307 -26.04 -12.32 -6.26
CA SER A 307 -26.17 -11.02 -5.59
C SER A 307 -24.83 -10.52 -5.07
N LEU A 308 -24.33 -9.45 -5.67
CA LEU A 308 -23.13 -8.76 -5.24
C LEU A 308 -23.48 -7.63 -4.27
N SER A 309 -22.80 -7.59 -3.13
CA SER A 309 -23.10 -6.68 -2.03
C SER A 309 -22.37 -5.33 -2.11
N GLY A 310 -22.88 -4.36 -1.34
CA GLY A 310 -22.19 -3.11 -1.05
C GLY A 310 -21.03 -3.28 -0.06
N THR A 311 -20.32 -2.18 0.23
CA THR A 311 -19.22 -2.16 1.20
C THR A 311 -19.71 -2.57 2.60
N SER A 312 -18.92 -3.38 3.31
CA SER A 312 -19.17 -3.82 4.70
C SER A 312 -20.41 -4.69 4.92
N ILE A 313 -20.96 -5.31 3.87
CA ILE A 313 -22.10 -6.22 3.98
C ILE A 313 -21.61 -7.67 3.95
N SER A 314 -21.99 -8.47 4.96
CA SER A 314 -21.62 -9.89 5.00
C SER A 314 -22.34 -10.69 3.90
N ALA A 315 -21.80 -11.84 3.52
CA ALA A 315 -22.44 -12.73 2.54
C ALA A 315 -23.88 -13.09 2.96
N ARG A 316 -24.10 -13.36 4.25
CA ARG A 316 -25.41 -13.71 4.80
C ARG A 316 -26.39 -12.55 4.72
N ASP A 317 -25.97 -11.35 5.14
CA ASP A 317 -26.83 -10.17 5.08
C ASP A 317 -27.23 -9.84 3.64
N SER A 318 -26.31 -10.03 2.69
CA SER A 318 -26.59 -9.90 1.25
C SER A 318 -27.66 -10.90 0.78
N ALA A 319 -27.57 -12.17 1.19
CA ALA A 319 -28.61 -13.17 0.89
C ALA A 319 -29.94 -12.86 1.60
N ASP A 320 -29.90 -12.44 2.86
CA ASP A 320 -31.08 -12.12 3.67
C ASP A 320 -31.81 -10.87 3.19
N ALA A 321 -31.13 -9.98 2.47
CA ALA A 321 -31.76 -8.81 1.83
C ALA A 321 -32.78 -9.18 0.75
N TYR A 322 -32.76 -10.42 0.23
CA TYR A 322 -33.76 -10.94 -0.71
C TYR A 322 -35.02 -11.48 -0.01
N LYS A 323 -35.26 -11.08 1.24
CA LYS A 323 -36.48 -11.44 1.95
C LYS A 323 -37.68 -10.63 1.46
N VAL A 324 -38.86 -11.25 1.50
CA VAL A 324 -40.15 -10.62 1.20
C VAL A 324 -41.10 -10.93 2.34
N GLY A 325 -41.87 -9.93 2.78
CA GLY A 325 -42.89 -10.12 3.81
C GLY A 325 -44.03 -11.00 3.33
N GLU A 326 -44.45 -11.95 4.16
CA GLU A 326 -45.64 -12.80 3.96
C GLU A 326 -46.55 -12.75 5.19
N LYS A 327 -47.77 -13.33 5.08
CA LYS A 327 -48.77 -13.30 6.17
C LYS A 327 -48.22 -13.82 7.51
N GLU A 328 -47.31 -14.78 7.47
CA GLU A 328 -46.67 -15.39 8.63
C GLU A 328 -45.13 -15.39 8.50
N GLY A 329 -44.52 -14.21 8.38
CA GLY A 329 -43.07 -14.03 8.46
C GLY A 329 -42.42 -13.56 7.15
N TYR A 330 -41.31 -14.18 6.77
CA TYR A 330 -40.53 -13.81 5.59
C TYR A 330 -40.19 -15.02 4.73
N ARG A 331 -40.29 -14.86 3.41
CA ARG A 331 -39.72 -15.78 2.44
C ARG A 331 -38.41 -15.23 1.92
N PHE A 332 -37.36 -16.04 1.95
CA PHE A 332 -36.03 -15.68 1.47
C PHE A 332 -35.80 -16.22 0.05
N GLY A 333 -34.91 -15.56 -0.70
CA GLY A 333 -34.44 -16.04 -2.00
C GLY A 333 -35.30 -15.61 -3.18
N VAL A 334 -35.02 -16.23 -4.34
CA VAL A 334 -35.70 -15.96 -5.61
C VAL A 334 -36.45 -17.21 -6.06
N ARG A 335 -37.69 -17.04 -6.51
CA ARG A 335 -38.51 -18.16 -6.96
C ARG A 335 -37.92 -18.75 -8.24
N GLY A 336 -37.74 -20.07 -8.29
CA GLY A 336 -37.23 -20.78 -9.47
C GLY A 336 -35.72 -20.64 -9.71
N ALA A 337 -34.95 -20.11 -8.76
CA ALA A 337 -33.50 -19.98 -8.89
C ALA A 337 -32.79 -20.13 -7.54
N TRP A 338 -31.55 -20.61 -7.59
CA TRP A 338 -30.63 -20.48 -6.46
C TRP A 338 -30.27 -19.02 -6.26
N LEU A 339 -30.35 -18.51 -5.04
CA LEU A 339 -29.70 -17.23 -4.69
C LEU A 339 -28.28 -17.53 -4.21
N LEU A 340 -27.29 -16.82 -4.74
CA LEU A 340 -25.90 -16.90 -4.34
C LEU A 340 -25.38 -15.50 -4.01
N ALA A 341 -24.88 -15.30 -2.80
CA ALA A 341 -24.26 -14.06 -2.35
C ALA A 341 -22.79 -14.32 -1.96
N PRO A 342 -21.84 -14.14 -2.88
CA PRO A 342 -20.41 -14.27 -2.56
C PRO A 342 -19.95 -13.14 -1.64
N THR A 343 -18.79 -13.31 -1.01
CA THR A 343 -18.05 -12.20 -0.39
C THR A 343 -16.56 -12.36 -0.62
N ARG A 344 -15.87 -11.22 -0.76
CA ARG A 344 -14.43 -11.10 -0.57
C ARG A 344 -14.24 -9.91 0.35
N HIS A 345 -13.62 -10.13 1.50
CA HIS A 345 -13.34 -9.04 2.43
C HIS A 345 -12.43 -7.98 1.79
N GLY A 346 -12.47 -6.74 2.30
CA GLY A 346 -11.65 -5.64 1.80
C GLY A 346 -12.30 -4.75 0.73
N ALA A 347 -11.55 -3.77 0.23
CA ALA A 347 -12.04 -2.73 -0.69
C ALA A 347 -12.02 -3.13 -2.18
N HIS A 348 -12.13 -4.43 -2.48
CA HIS A 348 -11.95 -4.97 -3.82
C HIS A 348 -13.01 -4.58 -4.84
N ASN A 349 -14.11 -3.97 -4.43
CA ASN A 349 -15.13 -3.44 -5.33
C ASN A 349 -15.65 -4.39 -6.41
N TRP A 350 -15.53 -5.72 -6.22
CA TRP A 350 -15.80 -6.73 -7.24
C TRP A 350 -14.94 -6.58 -8.51
N GLU A 351 -13.76 -5.96 -8.38
CA GLU A 351 -12.71 -5.85 -9.37
C GLU A 351 -11.62 -6.91 -9.11
N GLY A 352 -10.91 -7.30 -10.16
CA GLY A 352 -9.73 -8.17 -10.09
C GLY A 352 -9.97 -9.43 -9.24
N PRO A 353 -9.29 -9.59 -8.10
CA PRO A 353 -9.49 -10.73 -7.22
C PRO A 353 -10.92 -10.89 -6.64
N GLY A 354 -11.64 -9.79 -6.35
CA GLY A 354 -13.05 -9.87 -5.90
C GLY A 354 -13.99 -10.47 -6.96
N LEU A 355 -13.72 -10.15 -8.24
CA LEU A 355 -14.41 -10.73 -9.38
C LEU A 355 -14.15 -12.24 -9.49
N ALA A 356 -12.88 -12.64 -9.32
CA ALA A 356 -12.48 -14.05 -9.37
C ALA A 356 -13.21 -14.89 -8.31
N THR A 357 -13.40 -14.35 -7.11
CA THR A 357 -14.11 -15.03 -6.02
C THR A 357 -15.60 -15.18 -6.29
N ALA A 358 -16.24 -14.20 -6.92
CA ALA A 358 -17.64 -14.34 -7.34
C ALA A 358 -17.80 -15.47 -8.37
N VAL A 359 -16.87 -15.58 -9.33
CA VAL A 359 -16.83 -16.69 -10.31
C VAL A 359 -16.56 -18.04 -9.61
N ALA A 360 -15.65 -18.07 -8.63
CA ALA A 360 -15.32 -19.27 -7.88
C ALA A 360 -16.50 -19.77 -7.03
N ALA A 361 -17.24 -18.86 -6.38
CA ALA A 361 -18.46 -19.20 -5.63
C ALA A 361 -19.52 -19.86 -6.53
N ARG A 362 -19.74 -19.33 -7.75
CA ARG A 362 -20.66 -19.91 -8.73
C ARG A 362 -20.25 -21.31 -9.18
N ARG A 363 -18.94 -21.59 -9.27
CA ARG A 363 -18.38 -22.91 -9.58
C ARG A 363 -18.42 -23.88 -8.40
N ALA A 364 -18.39 -23.36 -7.17
CA ALA A 364 -18.45 -24.16 -5.94
C ALA A 364 -19.88 -24.61 -5.61
N LEU A 365 -20.89 -23.77 -5.89
CA LEU A 365 -22.29 -24.06 -5.54
C LEU A 365 -22.82 -25.43 -6.03
N PRO A 366 -22.58 -25.88 -7.29
CA PRO A 366 -23.04 -27.19 -7.75
C PRO A 366 -22.36 -28.38 -7.08
N ARG A 367 -21.22 -28.15 -6.38
CA ARG A 367 -20.45 -29.20 -5.69
C ARG A 367 -20.95 -29.44 -4.27
N LEU A 368 -21.85 -28.59 -3.75
CA LEU A 368 -22.44 -28.80 -2.44
C LEU A 368 -23.35 -30.03 -2.45
N GLN A 369 -23.38 -30.77 -1.35
CA GLN A 369 -24.30 -31.90 -1.19
C GLN A 369 -25.77 -31.49 -1.36
N LEU A 370 -26.12 -30.25 -1.02
CA LEU A 370 -27.47 -29.69 -1.22
C LEU A 370 -27.89 -29.66 -2.70
N ALA A 371 -26.94 -29.42 -3.61
CA ALA A 371 -27.19 -29.39 -5.05
C ALA A 371 -27.56 -30.77 -5.63
N SER A 372 -27.35 -31.87 -4.88
CA SER A 372 -27.82 -33.21 -5.30
C SER A 372 -29.35 -33.34 -5.31
N ARG A 373 -30.06 -32.59 -4.46
CA ARG A 373 -31.54 -32.61 -4.43
C ARG A 373 -32.17 -31.59 -5.35
N VAL A 374 -31.54 -30.43 -5.51
CA VAL A 374 -31.95 -29.41 -6.47
C VAL A 374 -30.75 -29.03 -7.32
N PRO A 375 -30.54 -29.71 -8.46
CA PRO A 375 -29.39 -29.46 -9.33
C PRO A 375 -29.27 -27.98 -9.68
N VAL A 376 -28.05 -27.47 -9.68
CA VAL A 376 -27.76 -26.12 -10.16
C VAL A 376 -27.66 -26.18 -11.68
N GLY A 377 -28.59 -25.51 -12.36
CA GLY A 377 -28.67 -25.45 -13.81
C GLY A 377 -27.62 -24.51 -14.43
N ALA A 378 -27.61 -24.50 -15.76
CA ALA A 378 -26.93 -23.45 -16.53
C ALA A 378 -27.74 -22.15 -16.46
N GLY A 379 -27.06 -21.01 -16.58
CA GLY A 379 -27.69 -19.71 -16.57
C GLY A 379 -27.45 -18.95 -15.27
N SER A 380 -27.00 -17.71 -15.41
CA SER A 380 -26.71 -16.79 -14.32
C SER A 380 -27.41 -15.46 -14.53
N LEU A 381 -28.25 -15.05 -13.59
CA LEU A 381 -28.71 -13.67 -13.45
C LEU A 381 -27.76 -12.96 -12.48
N VAL A 382 -27.26 -11.79 -12.86
CA VAL A 382 -26.33 -11.03 -12.01
C VAL A 382 -27.03 -9.79 -11.47
N ALA A 383 -27.01 -9.61 -10.17
CA ALA A 383 -27.64 -8.50 -9.48
C ALA A 383 -26.69 -7.86 -8.47
N GLY A 384 -26.83 -6.57 -8.21
CA GLY A 384 -26.09 -5.93 -7.12
C GLY A 384 -26.48 -4.48 -6.86
N HIS A 385 -26.07 -3.98 -5.70
CA HIS A 385 -26.33 -2.61 -5.24
C HIS A 385 -25.04 -1.87 -4.90
N SER A 386 -24.94 -0.57 -5.24
CA SER A 386 -23.76 0.27 -4.95
C SER A 386 -22.50 -0.34 -5.57
N MET A 387 -21.52 -0.70 -4.74
CA MET A 387 -20.35 -1.49 -5.11
C MET A 387 -20.72 -2.76 -5.88
N GLY A 388 -21.71 -3.51 -5.39
CA GLY A 388 -22.22 -4.70 -6.04
C GLY A 388 -22.88 -4.43 -7.38
N GLY A 389 -23.49 -3.26 -7.55
CA GLY A 389 -24.07 -2.85 -8.82
C GLY A 389 -23.00 -2.57 -9.89
N HIS A 390 -21.84 -2.03 -9.48
CA HIS A 390 -20.66 -1.93 -10.35
C HIS A 390 -20.12 -3.32 -10.69
N GLY A 391 -19.97 -4.18 -9.67
CA GLY A 391 -19.58 -5.57 -9.83
C GLY A 391 -20.49 -6.37 -10.75
N ALA A 392 -21.79 -6.05 -10.78
CA ALA A 392 -22.75 -6.75 -11.63
C ALA A 392 -22.45 -6.56 -13.13
N TRP A 393 -21.97 -5.36 -13.51
CA TRP A 393 -21.50 -5.10 -14.87
C TRP A 393 -20.28 -5.95 -15.23
N LEU A 394 -19.29 -5.99 -14.33
CA LEU A 394 -18.03 -6.71 -14.54
C LEU A 394 -18.25 -8.23 -14.55
N LEU A 395 -19.02 -8.77 -13.60
CA LEU A 395 -19.31 -10.19 -13.51
C LEU A 395 -20.12 -10.69 -14.69
N ALA A 396 -21.05 -9.87 -15.21
CA ALA A 396 -21.77 -10.21 -16.44
C ALA A 396 -20.84 -10.31 -17.67
N CYS A 397 -19.73 -9.58 -17.69
CA CYS A 397 -18.71 -9.72 -18.74
C CYS A 397 -17.77 -10.92 -18.51
N ALA A 398 -17.66 -11.41 -17.27
CA ALA A 398 -16.75 -12.48 -16.88
C ALA A 398 -17.36 -13.89 -16.93
N LEU A 399 -18.69 -14.01 -16.88
CA LEU A 399 -19.42 -15.28 -16.92
C LEU A 399 -19.78 -15.70 -18.34
N ASP A 400 -19.88 -17.01 -18.57
CA ASP A 400 -20.14 -17.60 -19.88
C ASP A 400 -21.65 -17.79 -20.18
N ASP A 401 -22.51 -17.70 -19.14
CA ASP A 401 -23.91 -18.14 -19.16
C ASP A 401 -24.91 -17.09 -18.65
N VAL A 402 -24.70 -15.81 -18.96
CA VAL A 402 -25.52 -14.71 -18.42
C VAL A 402 -26.90 -14.61 -19.08
N LEU A 403 -27.96 -14.57 -18.26
CA LEU A 403 -29.37 -14.44 -18.67
C LEU A 403 -29.90 -12.99 -18.59
N GLY A 404 -29.26 -12.14 -17.80
CA GLY A 404 -29.64 -10.75 -17.59
C GLY A 404 -28.94 -10.11 -16.40
N VAL A 405 -29.01 -8.78 -16.32
CA VAL A 405 -28.29 -7.98 -15.31
C VAL A 405 -29.23 -7.01 -14.60
N VAL A 406 -29.16 -6.96 -13.27
CA VAL A 406 -29.79 -5.93 -12.44
C VAL A 406 -28.70 -5.11 -11.75
N SER A 407 -28.65 -3.80 -12.01
CA SER A 407 -27.67 -2.92 -11.39
C SER A 407 -28.36 -1.77 -10.67
N SER A 408 -28.27 -1.78 -9.35
CA SER A 408 -28.87 -0.77 -8.49
C SER A 408 -27.81 0.23 -7.97
N ALA A 409 -28.05 1.53 -8.11
CA ALA A 409 -27.24 2.62 -7.55
C ALA A 409 -25.72 2.46 -7.80
N SER A 410 -25.32 2.10 -9.01
CA SER A 410 -23.94 1.73 -9.34
C SER A 410 -23.11 2.86 -9.95
N TRP A 411 -21.82 2.90 -9.61
CA TRP A 411 -20.83 3.69 -10.34
C TRP A 411 -20.29 2.88 -11.53
N LEU A 412 -19.73 3.60 -12.52
CA LEU A 412 -19.21 2.97 -13.75
C LEU A 412 -17.70 2.76 -13.71
N ARG A 413 -17.00 3.66 -13.03
CA ARG A 413 -15.55 3.64 -12.81
C ARG A 413 -15.23 4.22 -11.45
N LYS A 414 -14.25 3.67 -10.74
CA LYS A 414 -13.91 4.14 -9.40
C LYS A 414 -13.37 5.57 -9.40
N ASP A 415 -12.53 5.94 -10.38
CA ASP A 415 -12.00 7.32 -10.53
C ASP A 415 -13.08 8.37 -10.85
N GLN A 416 -14.31 7.97 -11.13
CA GLN A 416 -15.44 8.88 -11.31
C GLN A 416 -16.37 8.93 -10.09
N TYR A 417 -16.26 7.96 -9.18
CA TYR A 417 -17.15 7.80 -8.05
C TYR A 417 -16.70 8.66 -6.87
N ALA A 418 -17.53 9.64 -6.51
CA ALA A 418 -17.27 10.58 -5.42
C ALA A 418 -15.84 11.14 -5.52
N ASP A 419 -15.19 11.30 -4.38
CA ASP A 419 -13.79 11.60 -4.26
C ASP A 419 -12.93 10.33 -4.21
N SER A 420 -13.35 9.17 -4.71
CA SER A 420 -12.54 7.94 -4.64
C SER A 420 -11.56 7.83 -5.80
N ASN A 421 -10.28 7.58 -5.52
CA ASN A 421 -9.25 7.18 -6.49
C ASN A 421 -9.06 8.10 -7.72
N LYS A 422 -9.18 9.43 -7.55
CA LYS A 422 -8.85 10.38 -8.63
C LYS A 422 -7.38 10.30 -8.97
N VAL A 423 -7.07 9.83 -10.18
CA VAL A 423 -5.68 9.63 -10.64
C VAL A 423 -4.96 10.98 -10.71
N LEU A 424 -3.90 11.13 -9.91
CA LEU A 424 -2.98 12.29 -9.84
C LEU A 424 -3.61 13.64 -9.46
N LEU A 425 -4.87 13.66 -9.01
CA LEU A 425 -5.53 14.90 -8.56
C LEU A 425 -5.07 15.23 -7.13
N HIS A 426 -4.54 16.45 -6.95
CA HIS A 426 -3.91 16.93 -5.71
C HIS A 426 -2.69 16.11 -5.24
N ASP A 427 -2.22 15.19 -6.08
CA ASP A 427 -1.18 14.24 -5.73
C ASP A 427 0.21 14.86 -5.74
N VAL A 428 1.06 14.52 -4.76
CA VAL A 428 2.42 15.08 -4.71
C VAL A 428 3.29 14.59 -5.86
N ALA A 429 2.93 13.46 -6.49
CA ALA A 429 3.58 12.94 -7.68
C ALA A 429 3.22 13.72 -8.95
N SER A 430 2.06 14.39 -8.98
CA SER A 430 1.47 15.00 -10.17
C SER A 430 2.44 15.88 -10.99
N PRO A 431 3.23 16.82 -10.41
CA PRO A 431 4.16 17.64 -11.19
C PRO A 431 5.38 16.87 -11.75
N HIS A 432 5.60 15.64 -11.27
CA HIS A 432 6.74 14.79 -11.65
C HIS A 432 6.36 13.63 -12.57
N VAL A 433 5.07 13.46 -12.86
CA VAL A 433 4.57 12.38 -13.71
C VAL A 433 4.26 12.91 -15.10
N GLU A 434 4.97 12.39 -16.11
CA GLU A 434 4.72 12.75 -17.51
C GLU A 434 3.35 12.23 -17.99
N PRO A 435 2.69 12.92 -18.94
CA PRO A 435 1.40 12.48 -19.48
C PRO A 435 1.40 11.04 -20.04
N ALA A 436 2.52 10.60 -20.62
CA ALA A 436 2.69 9.24 -21.11
C ALA A 436 2.70 8.20 -19.98
N LEU A 437 3.39 8.50 -18.87
CA LEU A 437 3.37 7.65 -17.68
C LEU A 437 1.98 7.64 -17.04
N ALA A 438 1.34 8.80 -16.86
CA ALA A 438 -0.03 8.88 -16.34
C ALA A 438 -1.04 8.03 -17.14
N ALA A 439 -0.92 8.05 -18.48
CA ALA A 439 -1.75 7.23 -19.36
C ALA A 439 -1.52 5.73 -19.14
N LEU A 440 -0.27 5.29 -18.97
CA LEU A 440 0.07 3.88 -18.69
C LEU A 440 -0.47 3.41 -17.33
N LEU A 441 -0.31 4.21 -16.28
CA LEU A 441 -0.84 3.88 -14.95
C LEU A 441 -2.36 3.72 -15.02
N LYS A 442 -3.05 4.68 -15.65
CA LYS A 442 -4.52 4.63 -15.86
C LYS A 442 -4.96 3.42 -16.69
N GLN A 443 -4.13 2.97 -17.62
CA GLN A 443 -4.43 1.82 -18.45
C GLN A 443 -4.48 0.51 -17.65
N ALA A 444 -3.74 0.39 -16.55
CA ALA A 444 -3.80 -0.78 -15.68
C ALA A 444 -5.18 -0.99 -15.03
N GLU A 445 -6.00 0.07 -14.92
CA GLU A 445 -7.37 0.02 -14.43
C GLU A 445 -8.44 -0.16 -15.52
N ALA A 446 -8.08 -0.04 -16.80
CA ALA A 446 -9.03 -0.09 -17.91
C ALA A 446 -9.94 -1.35 -17.92
N PRO A 447 -9.50 -2.54 -17.44
CA PRO A 447 -10.39 -3.71 -17.34
C PRO A 447 -11.61 -3.54 -16.43
N PHE A 448 -11.62 -2.52 -15.56
CA PHE A 448 -12.70 -2.24 -14.62
C PHE A 448 -13.58 -1.06 -15.05
N ASP A 449 -13.43 -0.57 -16.28
CA ASP A 449 -14.31 0.44 -16.86
C ASP A 449 -15.60 -0.20 -17.40
N ALA A 450 -16.65 -0.22 -16.56
CA ALA A 450 -17.94 -0.81 -16.92
C ALA A 450 -18.58 -0.10 -18.12
N GLU A 451 -18.41 1.23 -18.25
CA GLU A 451 -18.97 2.00 -19.36
C GLU A 451 -18.33 1.59 -20.69
N ALA A 452 -16.99 1.43 -20.72
CA ALA A 452 -16.27 1.02 -21.91
C ALA A 452 -16.62 -0.42 -22.36
N LEU A 453 -17.02 -1.28 -21.41
CA LEU A 453 -17.47 -2.66 -21.64
C LEU A 453 -18.96 -2.78 -22.01
N ALA A 454 -19.74 -1.70 -21.99
CA ALA A 454 -21.18 -1.74 -22.30
C ALA A 454 -21.56 -2.47 -23.61
N PRO A 455 -20.76 -2.43 -24.70
CA PRO A 455 -21.05 -3.23 -25.90
C PRO A 455 -21.04 -4.74 -25.70
N SER A 456 -20.31 -5.25 -24.70
CA SER A 456 -20.37 -6.65 -24.27
C SER A 456 -21.66 -6.99 -23.53
N LEU A 457 -22.45 -6.00 -23.11
CA LEU A 457 -23.69 -6.17 -22.34
C LEU A 457 -24.94 -5.83 -23.15
N ALA A 458 -24.80 -5.18 -24.31
CA ALA A 458 -25.90 -4.53 -25.03
C ALA A 458 -26.99 -5.50 -25.54
N ASP A 459 -26.66 -6.76 -25.78
CA ASP A 459 -27.61 -7.81 -26.19
C ASP A 459 -28.31 -8.50 -25.01
N LEU A 460 -27.88 -8.23 -23.76
CA LEU A 460 -28.50 -8.79 -22.56
C LEU A 460 -29.71 -7.95 -22.14
N PRO A 461 -30.73 -8.58 -21.53
CA PRO A 461 -31.73 -7.86 -20.76
C PRO A 461 -31.07 -7.20 -19.53
N VAL A 462 -31.35 -5.91 -19.33
CA VAL A 462 -30.75 -5.08 -18.27
C VAL A 462 -31.83 -4.26 -17.56
N LEU A 463 -31.83 -4.34 -16.23
CA LEU A 463 -32.61 -3.47 -15.36
C LEU A 463 -31.68 -2.60 -14.51
N ILE A 464 -31.73 -1.29 -14.72
CA ILE A 464 -31.01 -0.29 -13.94
C ILE A 464 -31.97 0.34 -12.95
N ARG A 465 -31.57 0.41 -11.68
CA ARG A 465 -32.36 1.02 -10.62
C ARG A 465 -31.56 2.02 -9.82
N VAL A 466 -32.19 3.11 -9.37
CA VAL A 466 -31.53 4.09 -8.50
C VAL A 466 -32.57 4.92 -7.75
N GLY A 467 -32.24 5.38 -6.55
CA GLY A 467 -33.06 6.37 -5.87
C GLY A 467 -32.91 7.75 -6.53
N SER A 468 -34.01 8.41 -6.87
CA SER A 468 -33.99 9.73 -7.55
C SER A 468 -33.24 10.83 -6.79
N ARG A 469 -33.00 10.65 -5.48
CA ARG A 469 -32.29 11.60 -4.62
C ARG A 469 -30.91 11.10 -4.16
N ASP A 470 -30.46 9.93 -4.61
CA ASP A 470 -29.20 9.33 -4.17
C ASP A 470 -28.02 10.32 -4.28
N ARG A 471 -27.44 10.66 -3.13
CA ARG A 471 -26.27 11.57 -3.01
C ARG A 471 -24.95 10.84 -2.90
N THR A 472 -24.96 9.52 -2.73
CA THR A 472 -23.77 8.68 -2.66
C THR A 472 -23.36 8.31 -4.08
N VAL A 473 -24.26 7.66 -4.83
CA VAL A 473 -24.06 7.33 -6.25
C VAL A 473 -25.15 8.02 -7.06
N HIS A 474 -24.86 9.24 -7.49
CA HIS A 474 -25.85 10.09 -8.14
C HIS A 474 -26.51 9.40 -9.36
N PRO A 475 -27.83 9.54 -9.60
CA PRO A 475 -28.56 8.94 -10.73
C PRO A 475 -27.96 9.21 -12.12
N TRP A 476 -27.09 10.22 -12.23
CA TRP A 476 -26.29 10.49 -13.42
C TRP A 476 -25.55 9.25 -13.93
N PHE A 477 -24.98 8.41 -13.06
CA PHE A 477 -24.28 7.19 -13.50
C PHE A 477 -25.24 6.19 -14.16
N SER A 478 -26.41 5.97 -13.56
CA SER A 478 -27.47 5.11 -14.10
C SER A 478 -28.00 5.61 -15.44
N ARG A 479 -28.28 6.92 -15.56
CA ARG A 479 -28.70 7.57 -16.82
C ARG A 479 -27.62 7.44 -17.90
N ARG A 480 -26.35 7.61 -17.52
CA ARG A 480 -25.20 7.51 -18.43
C ARG A 480 -25.06 6.10 -18.97
N MET A 481 -25.07 5.08 -18.11
CA MET A 481 -25.00 3.68 -18.53
C MET A 481 -26.17 3.29 -19.43
N TYR A 482 -27.40 3.69 -19.06
CA TYR A 482 -28.59 3.48 -19.89
C TYR A 482 -28.39 4.00 -21.31
N ARG A 483 -27.97 5.27 -21.45
CA ARG A 483 -27.66 5.89 -22.75
C ARG A 483 -26.54 5.16 -23.48
N THR A 484 -25.48 4.77 -22.78
CA THR A 484 -24.32 4.08 -23.37
C THR A 484 -24.69 2.68 -23.90
N LEU A 485 -25.56 1.93 -23.20
CA LEU A 485 -26.08 0.64 -23.68
C LEU A 485 -26.92 0.81 -24.96
N LEU A 486 -27.81 1.80 -25.00
CA LEU A 486 -28.60 2.09 -26.21
C LEU A 486 -27.69 2.49 -27.39
N ALA A 487 -26.71 3.36 -27.15
CA ALA A 487 -25.71 3.73 -28.16
C ALA A 487 -24.84 2.55 -28.60
N ALA A 488 -24.68 1.55 -27.72
CA ALA A 488 -23.98 0.32 -28.03
C ALA A 488 -24.81 -0.69 -28.84
N GLY A 489 -26.08 -0.38 -29.15
CA GLY A 489 -26.97 -1.22 -29.95
C GLY A 489 -27.95 -2.04 -29.14
N ALA A 490 -28.10 -1.77 -27.83
CA ALA A 490 -29.10 -2.46 -27.03
C ALA A 490 -30.52 -2.09 -27.48
N SER A 491 -31.41 -3.08 -27.53
CA SER A 491 -32.83 -2.81 -27.81
C SER A 491 -33.42 -1.98 -26.68
N PRO A 492 -34.18 -0.90 -26.97
CA PRO A 492 -34.91 -0.15 -25.95
C PRO A 492 -35.87 -1.00 -25.13
N SER A 493 -36.33 -2.14 -25.65
CA SER A 493 -37.17 -3.10 -24.93
C SER A 493 -36.39 -3.96 -23.93
N ASN A 494 -35.07 -4.09 -24.10
CA ASN A 494 -34.23 -4.96 -23.29
C ASN A 494 -33.54 -4.20 -22.16
N VAL A 495 -33.46 -2.86 -22.22
CA VAL A 495 -32.82 -2.05 -21.19
C VAL A 495 -33.86 -1.15 -20.54
N THR A 496 -34.03 -1.28 -19.23
CA THR A 496 -34.94 -0.44 -18.44
C THR A 496 -34.15 0.36 -17.41
N LEU A 497 -34.41 1.66 -17.30
CA LEU A 497 -33.95 2.51 -16.20
C LEU A 497 -35.14 2.93 -15.35
N THR A 498 -35.09 2.65 -14.06
CA THR A 498 -36.12 3.07 -13.10
C THR A 498 -35.50 3.91 -12.00
N GLU A 499 -35.91 5.17 -11.93
CA GLU A 499 -35.57 6.07 -10.82
C GLU A 499 -36.72 6.09 -9.83
N ILE A 500 -36.43 5.74 -8.57
CA ILE A 500 -37.46 5.60 -7.55
C ILE A 500 -37.61 6.94 -6.84
N GLU A 501 -38.81 7.52 -6.94
CA GLU A 501 -39.09 8.86 -6.44
C GLU A 501 -38.83 8.96 -4.93
N GLY A 502 -38.13 10.01 -4.51
CA GLY A 502 -37.82 10.32 -3.11
C GLY A 502 -36.80 9.40 -2.41
N LYS A 503 -36.38 8.27 -3.00
CA LYS A 503 -35.42 7.35 -2.36
C LYS A 503 -33.98 7.85 -2.51
N GLU A 504 -33.19 7.58 -1.47
CA GLU A 504 -31.75 7.87 -1.38
C GLU A 504 -30.93 6.62 -1.76
N HIS A 505 -29.69 6.50 -1.31
CA HIS A 505 -28.78 5.41 -1.68
C HIS A 505 -29.29 4.01 -1.33
N TRP A 506 -29.90 3.83 -0.15
CA TRP A 506 -30.48 2.55 0.29
C TRP A 506 -31.94 2.73 0.67
N TRP A 507 -32.76 1.70 0.39
CA TRP A 507 -34.15 1.66 0.82
C TRP A 507 -34.59 0.21 1.12
N TRP A 508 -35.33 0.06 2.21
CA TRP A 508 -35.91 -1.22 2.64
C TRP A 508 -37.20 -1.56 1.90
N ASP A 509 -37.97 -0.53 1.56
CA ASP A 509 -39.26 -0.61 0.92
C ASP A 509 -39.24 0.29 -0.32
N SER A 510 -39.64 -0.22 -1.47
CA SER A 510 -39.86 0.60 -2.66
C SER A 510 -41.20 1.32 -2.57
N GLU A 511 -42.29 0.55 -2.52
CA GLU A 511 -43.66 1.07 -2.47
C GLU A 511 -44.43 0.59 -1.23
N VAL A 512 -44.28 -0.69 -0.88
CA VAL A 512 -45.00 -1.32 0.25
C VAL A 512 -44.01 -1.96 1.22
N SER A 513 -44.44 -2.12 2.47
CA SER A 513 -43.58 -2.63 3.53
C SER A 513 -43.09 -4.06 3.25
N ASN A 514 -41.80 -4.29 3.45
CA ASN A 514 -41.09 -5.54 3.23
C ASN A 514 -41.23 -6.10 1.82
N ASP A 515 -41.28 -5.21 0.81
CA ASP A 515 -41.36 -5.62 -0.58
C ASP A 515 -40.04 -6.14 -1.15
N GLY A 516 -38.93 -6.05 -0.42
CA GLY A 516 -37.58 -6.48 -0.87
C GLY A 516 -36.68 -5.32 -1.31
N GLY A 517 -37.20 -4.08 -1.33
CA GLY A 517 -36.42 -2.84 -1.37
C GLY A 517 -35.42 -2.75 -2.51
N ALA A 518 -34.16 -2.45 -2.17
CA ALA A 518 -33.13 -2.11 -3.15
C ALA A 518 -32.68 -3.26 -4.06
N VAL A 519 -32.92 -4.51 -3.66
CA VAL A 519 -32.34 -5.70 -4.32
C VAL A 519 -33.34 -6.76 -4.75
N ASN A 520 -34.58 -6.74 -4.22
CA ASN A 520 -35.54 -7.81 -4.52
C ASN A 520 -37.00 -7.33 -4.54
N ASP A 521 -37.27 -6.08 -4.93
CA ASP A 521 -38.64 -5.57 -5.01
C ASP A 521 -39.48 -6.20 -6.12
N VAL A 522 -40.74 -5.77 -6.24
CA VAL A 522 -41.69 -6.31 -7.21
C VAL A 522 -41.20 -6.26 -8.67
N GLN A 523 -40.51 -5.19 -9.07
CA GLN A 523 -40.03 -5.04 -10.44
C GLN A 523 -38.82 -5.94 -10.68
N ILE A 524 -37.89 -6.00 -9.72
CA ILE A 524 -36.72 -6.88 -9.82
C ILE A 524 -37.16 -8.35 -9.87
N ARG A 525 -38.11 -8.76 -9.02
CA ARG A 525 -38.65 -10.12 -9.04
C ARG A 525 -39.32 -10.46 -10.37
N ARG A 526 -40.13 -9.56 -10.91
CA ARG A 526 -40.75 -9.74 -12.22
C ARG A 526 -39.70 -9.90 -13.32
N PHE A 527 -38.65 -9.09 -13.28
CA PHE A 527 -37.53 -9.23 -14.21
C PHE A 527 -36.89 -10.62 -14.10
N PHE A 528 -36.61 -11.10 -12.89
CA PHE A 528 -36.07 -12.45 -12.68
C PHE A 528 -37.03 -13.53 -13.21
N GLU A 529 -38.31 -13.49 -12.84
CA GLU A 529 -39.33 -14.46 -13.29
C GLU A 529 -39.44 -14.53 -14.83
N GLU A 530 -39.45 -13.38 -15.50
CA GLU A 530 -39.49 -13.30 -16.96
C GLU A 530 -38.24 -13.89 -17.63
N ARG A 531 -37.05 -13.66 -17.04
CA ARG A 531 -35.79 -14.19 -17.57
C ARG A 531 -35.58 -15.67 -17.26
N LEU A 532 -36.10 -16.15 -16.14
CA LEU A 532 -36.02 -17.57 -15.76
C LEU A 532 -37.00 -18.43 -16.55
N SER A 533 -38.13 -17.86 -17.00
CA SER A 533 -39.17 -18.57 -17.78
C SER A 533 -38.98 -18.51 -19.30
N SER A 534 -38.12 -17.63 -19.82
CA SER A 534 -37.92 -17.47 -21.25
C SER A 534 -36.47 -17.20 -21.63
N SER A 535 -35.96 -17.96 -22.61
CA SER A 535 -34.68 -17.66 -23.25
C SER A 535 -34.94 -16.77 -24.47
N PRO A 536 -34.44 -15.53 -24.51
CA PRO A 536 -34.55 -14.73 -25.72
C PRO A 536 -33.81 -15.44 -26.88
N PRO A 537 -34.28 -15.30 -28.13
CA PRO A 537 -33.56 -15.83 -29.28
C PRO A 537 -32.17 -15.21 -29.35
N PRO A 538 -31.16 -15.95 -29.85
CA PRO A 538 -29.81 -15.43 -29.96
C PRO A 538 -29.79 -14.16 -30.82
N PRO A 539 -29.04 -13.13 -30.42
CA PRO A 539 -28.99 -11.86 -31.15
C PRO A 539 -28.36 -12.07 -32.54
N THR A 540 -28.91 -11.38 -33.55
CA THR A 540 -28.36 -11.41 -34.92
C THR A 540 -27.09 -10.58 -35.05
N ARG A 541 -26.90 -9.56 -34.20
CA ARG A 541 -25.66 -8.78 -34.13
C ARG A 541 -25.31 -8.48 -32.68
N TRP A 542 -24.05 -8.62 -32.32
CA TRP A 542 -23.55 -8.33 -30.97
C TRP A 542 -22.03 -8.13 -30.99
N ARG A 543 -21.48 -7.66 -29.87
CA ARG A 543 -20.05 -7.38 -29.73
C ARG A 543 -19.49 -7.99 -28.45
N LEU A 544 -18.21 -8.32 -28.48
CA LEU A 544 -17.42 -8.75 -27.32
C LEU A 544 -16.18 -7.87 -27.22
N ARG A 545 -16.08 -7.13 -26.11
CA ARG A 545 -14.98 -6.23 -25.77
C ARG A 545 -14.23 -6.70 -24.53
N THR A 546 -12.92 -6.50 -24.53
CA THR A 546 -12.10 -6.69 -23.33
C THR A 546 -10.83 -5.85 -23.36
N PHE A 547 -10.43 -5.32 -22.20
CA PHE A 547 -9.08 -4.77 -21.97
C PHE A 547 -8.14 -5.81 -21.36
N ASN A 548 -8.67 -6.94 -20.88
CA ASN A 548 -7.87 -8.04 -20.34
C ASN A 548 -8.66 -9.35 -20.38
N ILE A 549 -8.10 -10.35 -21.07
CA ILE A 549 -8.69 -11.69 -21.22
C ILE A 549 -8.91 -12.43 -19.90
N ALA A 550 -8.23 -12.03 -18.81
CA ALA A 550 -8.37 -12.64 -17.49
C ALA A 550 -9.72 -12.35 -16.84
N TYR A 551 -10.34 -11.22 -17.20
CA TYR A 551 -11.59 -10.74 -16.62
C TYR A 551 -12.76 -10.80 -17.63
N SER A 552 -12.60 -11.55 -18.72
CA SER A 552 -13.60 -11.71 -19.77
C SER A 552 -13.94 -13.18 -19.98
N GLY A 553 -15.24 -13.49 -19.92
CA GLY A 553 -15.82 -14.78 -20.23
C GLY A 553 -16.00 -14.99 -21.74
N ALA A 554 -16.54 -16.16 -22.08
CA ALA A 554 -17.09 -16.43 -23.38
C ALA A 554 -18.48 -15.79 -23.51
N LYS A 555 -18.85 -15.37 -24.71
CA LYS A 555 -20.16 -14.82 -25.02
C LYS A 555 -20.71 -15.50 -26.27
N HIS A 556 -21.87 -16.13 -26.15
CA HIS A 556 -22.49 -16.89 -27.25
C HIS A 556 -21.53 -17.90 -27.91
N GLY A 557 -20.64 -18.52 -27.12
CA GLY A 557 -19.62 -19.45 -27.61
C GLY A 557 -18.34 -18.81 -28.16
N LEU A 558 -18.27 -17.49 -28.31
CA LEU A 558 -17.04 -16.78 -28.69
C LEU A 558 -16.22 -16.42 -27.44
N ARG A 559 -14.91 -16.64 -27.49
CA ARG A 559 -13.98 -16.16 -26.46
C ARG A 559 -12.73 -15.57 -27.08
N ILE A 560 -12.33 -14.37 -26.66
CA ILE A 560 -11.01 -13.82 -26.99
C ILE A 560 -9.98 -14.52 -26.10
N LEU A 561 -8.99 -15.16 -26.72
CA LEU A 561 -7.94 -15.89 -26.01
C LEU A 561 -6.64 -15.10 -25.94
N GLN A 562 -6.41 -14.17 -26.86
CA GLN A 562 -5.24 -13.30 -26.86
C GLN A 562 -5.50 -11.99 -27.60
N MET A 563 -5.06 -10.89 -26.99
CA MET A 563 -5.13 -9.55 -27.57
C MET A 563 -4.00 -9.35 -28.58
N GLY A 564 -4.18 -8.49 -29.59
CA GLY A 564 -3.09 -8.12 -30.52
C GLY A 564 -1.95 -7.42 -29.78
N ARG A 565 -2.29 -6.27 -29.19
CA ARG A 565 -1.51 -5.52 -28.23
C ARG A 565 -2.24 -5.49 -26.90
N VAL A 566 -1.55 -5.79 -25.82
CA VAL A 566 -2.14 -5.82 -24.46
C VAL A 566 -2.47 -4.43 -23.92
N ASP A 567 -1.97 -3.37 -24.57
CA ASP A 567 -2.17 -1.98 -24.18
C ASP A 567 -3.33 -1.26 -24.89
N ARG A 568 -4.20 -2.03 -25.56
CA ARG A 568 -5.31 -1.52 -26.38
C ARG A 568 -6.55 -2.35 -26.16
N LEU A 569 -7.73 -1.73 -26.28
CA LEU A 569 -9.02 -2.43 -26.27
C LEU A 569 -9.05 -3.47 -27.40
N SER A 570 -9.48 -4.69 -27.08
CA SER A 570 -9.80 -5.72 -28.08
C SER A 570 -11.31 -5.81 -28.25
N GLU A 571 -11.75 -5.94 -29.51
CA GLU A 571 -13.17 -6.13 -29.86
C GLU A 571 -13.32 -7.20 -30.93
N VAL A 572 -14.39 -7.98 -30.81
CA VAL A 572 -14.97 -8.77 -31.91
C VAL A 572 -16.41 -8.33 -32.12
N SER A 573 -16.74 -7.94 -33.35
CA SER A 573 -18.10 -7.70 -33.81
C SER A 573 -18.62 -8.94 -34.54
N VAL A 574 -19.83 -9.38 -34.19
CA VAL A 574 -20.45 -10.59 -34.71
C VAL A 574 -21.75 -10.27 -35.41
N GLU A 575 -21.95 -10.85 -36.59
CA GLU A 575 -23.19 -10.76 -37.36
C GLU A 575 -23.59 -12.13 -37.90
N MET A 576 -24.81 -12.57 -37.56
CA MET A 576 -25.42 -13.79 -38.07
C MET A 576 -25.97 -13.53 -39.48
N LEU A 577 -25.51 -14.30 -40.46
CA LEU A 577 -25.89 -14.16 -41.87
C LEU A 577 -27.08 -15.08 -42.24
N PRO A 578 -27.84 -14.74 -43.31
CA PRO A 578 -28.86 -15.63 -43.85
C PRO A 578 -28.28 -17.01 -44.20
N GLY A 579 -28.95 -18.09 -43.79
CA GLY A 579 -28.47 -19.46 -43.98
C GLY A 579 -27.63 -20.03 -42.83
N GLY A 580 -27.44 -19.27 -41.74
CA GLY A 580 -26.83 -19.76 -40.50
C GLY A 580 -25.31 -19.62 -40.43
N ALA A 581 -24.68 -18.96 -41.40
CA ALA A 581 -23.26 -18.57 -41.33
C ALA A 581 -23.07 -17.36 -40.39
N VAL A 582 -21.84 -17.15 -39.94
CA VAL A 582 -21.47 -16.08 -39.00
C VAL A 582 -20.32 -15.25 -39.58
N SER A 583 -20.46 -13.93 -39.59
CA SER A 583 -19.39 -12.99 -39.91
C SER A 583 -18.80 -12.42 -38.62
N LEU A 584 -17.49 -12.56 -38.45
CA LEU A 584 -16.70 -12.03 -37.35
C LEU A 584 -15.75 -10.96 -37.88
N ARG A 585 -15.76 -9.77 -37.27
CA ARG A 585 -14.80 -8.70 -37.53
C ARG A 585 -14.04 -8.38 -36.26
N THR A 586 -12.72 -8.42 -36.32
CA THR A 586 -11.86 -8.24 -35.16
C THR A 586 -11.16 -6.89 -35.16
N THR A 587 -10.85 -6.38 -33.97
CA THR A 587 -9.96 -5.23 -33.77
C THR A 587 -9.06 -5.56 -32.60
N ASN A 588 -7.74 -5.53 -32.83
CA ASN A 588 -6.74 -5.85 -31.82
C ASN A 588 -6.91 -7.25 -31.20
N VAL A 589 -7.22 -8.28 -32.01
CA VAL A 589 -7.33 -9.68 -31.55
C VAL A 589 -6.25 -10.51 -32.23
N ARG A 590 -5.50 -11.30 -31.44
CA ARG A 590 -4.48 -12.22 -31.95
C ARG A 590 -4.98 -13.66 -31.99
N SER A 591 -5.84 -14.05 -31.06
CA SER A 591 -6.51 -15.34 -31.11
C SER A 591 -7.87 -15.34 -30.42
N LEU A 592 -8.74 -16.21 -30.90
CA LEU A 592 -10.08 -16.41 -30.39
C LEU A 592 -10.53 -17.86 -30.54
N ARG A 593 -11.54 -18.24 -29.78
CA ARG A 593 -12.23 -19.53 -29.89
C ARG A 593 -13.68 -19.30 -30.25
N TRP A 594 -14.18 -20.10 -31.18
CA TRP A 594 -15.60 -20.21 -31.52
C TRP A 594 -16.08 -21.61 -31.15
N GLY A 595 -16.94 -21.71 -30.14
CA GLY A 595 -17.45 -22.96 -29.58
C GLY A 595 -18.76 -23.42 -30.20
N ARG A 596 -19.01 -23.13 -31.47
CA ARG A 596 -20.23 -23.56 -32.18
C ARG A 596 -19.89 -24.05 -33.59
N ALA A 597 -20.83 -24.77 -34.21
CA ALA A 597 -20.60 -25.53 -35.44
C ALA A 597 -20.92 -24.79 -36.75
N GLU A 598 -21.37 -23.53 -36.67
CA GLU A 598 -21.73 -22.72 -37.85
C GLU A 598 -20.53 -22.47 -38.78
N ALA A 599 -20.82 -22.16 -40.05
CA ALA A 599 -19.82 -21.62 -40.97
C ALA A 599 -19.36 -20.24 -40.48
N VAL A 600 -18.05 -19.98 -40.46
CA VAL A 600 -17.52 -18.70 -39.97
C VAL A 600 -16.69 -18.01 -41.05
N GLU A 601 -17.03 -16.76 -41.35
CA GLU A 601 -16.19 -15.80 -42.05
C GLU A 601 -15.52 -14.90 -41.02
N LEU A 602 -14.20 -14.98 -40.88
CA LEU A 602 -13.41 -14.20 -39.93
C LEU A 602 -12.52 -13.21 -40.68
N ASP A 603 -12.77 -11.91 -40.50
CA ASP A 603 -12.05 -10.82 -41.18
C ASP A 603 -12.00 -10.98 -42.72
N GLY A 604 -13.07 -11.52 -43.31
CA GLY A 604 -13.17 -11.80 -44.75
C GLY A 604 -12.57 -13.14 -45.19
N GLN A 605 -12.02 -13.92 -44.27
CA GLN A 605 -11.49 -15.27 -44.53
C GLN A 605 -12.51 -16.35 -44.13
N GLN A 606 -12.76 -17.32 -44.99
CA GLN A 606 -13.59 -18.48 -44.66
C GLN A 606 -12.80 -19.46 -43.76
N MET A 607 -13.40 -19.81 -42.62
CA MET A 607 -12.79 -20.69 -41.61
C MET A 607 -13.35 -22.10 -41.69
N VAL A 608 -12.53 -23.09 -41.34
CA VAL A 608 -12.93 -24.50 -41.32
C VAL A 608 -13.98 -24.72 -40.23
N HIS A 609 -15.05 -25.46 -40.56
CA HIS A 609 -16.13 -25.81 -39.64
C HIS A 609 -15.65 -26.62 -38.42
N GLY A 610 -16.21 -26.32 -37.25
CA GLY A 610 -15.98 -27.05 -36.00
C GLY A 610 -15.53 -26.15 -34.84
N GLU A 611 -15.58 -26.67 -33.61
CA GLU A 611 -15.03 -25.99 -32.45
C GLU A 611 -13.51 -25.85 -32.60
N ALA A 612 -13.05 -24.62 -32.85
CA ALA A 612 -11.66 -24.37 -33.17
C ALA A 612 -11.14 -23.12 -32.45
N THR A 613 -9.84 -23.15 -32.17
CA THR A 613 -9.08 -21.98 -31.75
C THR A 613 -8.34 -21.45 -32.96
N TRP A 614 -8.55 -20.19 -33.30
CA TRP A 614 -7.92 -19.54 -34.45
C TRP A 614 -6.95 -18.47 -33.98
N CYS A 615 -5.79 -18.41 -34.64
CA CYS A 615 -4.75 -17.41 -34.42
C CYS A 615 -4.50 -16.61 -35.70
N LEU A 616 -4.23 -15.33 -35.53
CA LEU A 616 -3.79 -14.43 -36.58
C LEU A 616 -2.25 -14.44 -36.63
N SER A 617 -1.69 -14.80 -37.79
CA SER A 617 -0.25 -14.66 -38.09
C SER A 617 -0.08 -14.16 -39.51
N GLU A 618 0.83 -13.19 -39.71
CA GLU A 618 1.14 -12.61 -41.03
C GLU A 618 -0.10 -12.13 -41.81
N GLY A 619 -1.12 -11.63 -41.08
CA GLY A 619 -2.36 -11.14 -41.68
C GLY A 619 -3.37 -12.23 -42.09
N THR A 620 -3.12 -13.50 -41.75
CA THR A 620 -4.02 -14.62 -42.07
C THR A 620 -4.38 -15.45 -40.84
N TRP A 621 -5.63 -15.93 -40.81
CA TRP A 621 -6.15 -16.75 -39.72
C TRP A 621 -5.89 -18.24 -39.97
N HIS A 622 -5.44 -18.96 -38.95
CA HIS A 622 -5.19 -20.40 -39.02
C HIS A 622 -5.55 -21.08 -37.69
N SER A 623 -5.77 -22.39 -37.71
CA SER A 623 -6.00 -23.17 -36.50
C SER A 623 -4.70 -23.30 -35.69
N CYS A 624 -4.79 -23.14 -34.37
CA CYS A 624 -3.64 -23.12 -33.48
C CYS A 624 -4.00 -23.66 -32.07
N ALA A 625 -2.98 -23.95 -31.27
CA ALA A 625 -3.14 -24.21 -29.85
C ALA A 625 -3.50 -22.92 -29.08
N ALA A 626 -4.12 -23.06 -27.90
CA ALA A 626 -4.41 -21.92 -27.05
C ALA A 626 -3.10 -21.23 -26.58
N PRO A 627 -3.04 -19.89 -26.62
CA PRO A 627 -1.81 -19.15 -26.33
C PRO A 627 -1.53 -18.99 -24.83
N LYS A 628 -0.32 -18.47 -24.55
CA LYS A 628 0.24 -18.21 -23.22
C LYS A 628 -0.47 -17.05 -22.49
N PRO A 629 -0.45 -17.01 -21.15
CA PRO A 629 -1.04 -15.93 -20.35
C PRO A 629 -0.29 -14.59 -20.54
N ALA A 630 -0.97 -13.48 -20.23
CA ALA A 630 -0.42 -12.12 -20.18
C ALA A 630 -0.63 -11.45 -18.79
N GLY A 631 -0.13 -10.23 -18.56
CA GLY A 631 -0.33 -9.44 -17.32
C GLY A 631 -1.73 -8.82 -17.13
N PRO A 632 -1.92 -7.80 -16.26
CA PRO A 632 -0.92 -7.06 -15.49
C PRO A 632 -0.36 -7.81 -14.28
N MET A 633 0.63 -7.20 -13.62
CA MET A 633 1.36 -7.74 -12.47
C MET A 633 0.44 -8.30 -11.38
N GLY A 634 -0.68 -7.61 -11.07
CA GLY A 634 -1.66 -8.07 -10.09
C GLY A 634 -2.31 -9.44 -10.40
N ARG A 635 -2.18 -9.96 -11.63
CA ARG A 635 -2.63 -11.32 -11.96
C ARG A 635 -1.82 -12.41 -11.24
N VAL A 636 -0.67 -12.09 -10.67
CA VAL A 636 0.08 -13.04 -9.83
C VAL A 636 -0.76 -13.57 -8.67
N PHE A 637 -1.74 -12.80 -8.19
CA PHE A 637 -2.67 -13.20 -7.11
C PHE A 637 -3.91 -13.97 -7.60
N SER A 638 -4.01 -14.29 -8.89
CA SER A 638 -5.17 -15.01 -9.45
C SER A 638 -5.10 -16.53 -9.33
N ARG A 639 -4.00 -17.05 -8.77
CA ARG A 639 -3.72 -18.47 -8.56
C ARG A 639 -2.95 -18.66 -7.26
N LYS A 640 -2.85 -19.91 -6.77
CA LYS A 640 -2.09 -20.27 -5.57
C LYS A 640 -0.67 -19.69 -5.62
N LEU A 641 -0.38 -18.81 -4.68
CA LEU A 641 0.84 -18.01 -4.66
C LEU A 641 1.78 -18.44 -3.54
N CYS A 642 3.04 -18.64 -3.90
CA CYS A 642 4.12 -18.90 -2.96
C CYS A 642 5.18 -17.81 -3.06
N GLY A 643 5.74 -17.44 -1.90
CA GLY A 643 6.76 -16.41 -1.77
C GLY A 643 8.12 -17.02 -1.45
N LEU A 644 9.18 -16.49 -2.06
CA LEU A 644 10.55 -16.84 -1.72
C LEU A 644 11.43 -15.59 -1.78
N ALA A 645 12.19 -15.35 -0.72
CA ALA A 645 13.11 -14.22 -0.63
C ALA A 645 14.53 -14.69 -0.27
N ASP A 646 15.51 -13.83 -0.54
CA ASP A 646 16.78 -13.84 0.18
C ASP A 646 16.64 -13.27 1.59
N GLU A 647 17.72 -13.33 2.38
CA GLU A 647 17.74 -12.92 3.79
C GLU A 647 17.24 -11.48 3.99
N GLU A 648 17.69 -10.54 3.16
CA GLU A 648 17.27 -9.13 3.23
C GLU A 648 15.81 -8.92 2.75
N GLY A 649 15.31 -9.76 1.85
CA GLY A 649 13.96 -9.69 1.31
C GLY A 649 12.88 -10.33 2.18
N GLU A 650 13.24 -11.17 3.17
CA GLU A 650 12.27 -11.94 3.96
C GLU A 650 11.25 -11.04 4.67
N ALA A 651 11.70 -9.93 5.28
CA ALA A 651 10.82 -9.00 5.99
C ALA A 651 9.82 -8.31 5.05
N ALA A 652 10.26 -7.93 3.84
CA ALA A 652 9.37 -7.32 2.84
C ALA A 652 8.33 -8.33 2.33
N LEU A 653 8.75 -9.58 2.12
CA LEU A 653 7.86 -10.65 1.68
C LEU A 653 6.83 -11.01 2.77
N GLN A 654 7.27 -11.09 4.03
CA GLN A 654 6.40 -11.27 5.19
C GLN A 654 5.39 -10.12 5.34
N TYR A 655 5.85 -8.88 5.14
CA TYR A 655 4.99 -7.70 5.14
C TYR A 655 3.88 -7.81 4.09
N VAL A 656 4.23 -8.18 2.85
CA VAL A 656 3.24 -8.40 1.76
C VAL A 656 2.27 -9.54 2.10
N ALA A 657 2.75 -10.65 2.68
CA ALA A 657 1.89 -11.77 3.08
C ALA A 657 0.84 -11.34 4.11
N ASN A 658 1.28 -10.64 5.16
CA ASN A 658 0.40 -10.13 6.21
C ASN A 658 -0.57 -9.05 5.67
N LEU A 659 -0.14 -8.25 4.70
CA LEU A 659 -0.95 -7.21 4.08
C LEU A 659 -2.02 -7.81 3.16
N LEU A 660 -1.68 -8.86 2.40
CA LEU A 660 -2.61 -9.61 1.56
C LEU A 660 -3.74 -10.25 2.39
N LEU A 661 -3.40 -10.77 3.57
CA LEU A 661 -4.37 -11.28 4.54
C LEU A 661 -5.28 -10.14 5.06
N MET A 662 -4.71 -9.02 5.52
CA MET A 662 -5.49 -7.89 6.08
C MET A 662 -6.45 -7.29 5.06
N THR A 663 -5.99 -7.11 3.82
CA THR A 663 -6.71 -6.33 2.79
C THR A 663 -7.71 -7.15 1.98
N GLY A 664 -7.59 -8.48 1.93
CA GLY A 664 -8.53 -9.28 1.13
C GLY A 664 -8.64 -10.75 1.50
N HIS A 665 -8.14 -11.13 2.69
CA HIS A 665 -8.10 -12.52 3.17
C HIS A 665 -7.41 -13.48 2.20
N GLY A 666 -6.49 -12.98 1.37
CA GLY A 666 -5.73 -13.79 0.43
C GLY A 666 -4.65 -14.60 1.16
N SER A 667 -4.03 -15.51 0.41
CA SER A 667 -3.02 -16.43 0.94
C SER A 667 -1.68 -16.23 0.20
N LEU A 668 -0.60 -16.07 0.96
CA LEU A 668 0.77 -16.12 0.47
C LEU A 668 1.57 -17.05 1.37
N VAL A 669 1.90 -18.23 0.87
CA VAL A 669 2.71 -19.22 1.59
C VAL A 669 4.18 -18.89 1.40
N LEU A 670 4.93 -18.75 2.50
CA LEU A 670 6.37 -18.47 2.44
C LEU A 670 7.14 -19.79 2.36
N LEU A 671 8.10 -19.85 1.45
CA LEU A 671 9.04 -20.96 1.27
C LEU A 671 10.42 -20.56 1.78
N ARG A 672 11.24 -21.55 2.12
CA ARG A 672 12.65 -21.33 2.48
C ARG A 672 13.53 -21.59 1.27
N LEU A 673 14.68 -20.92 1.20
CA LEU A 673 15.65 -21.14 0.11
C LEU A 673 16.13 -22.60 0.02
N GLU A 674 16.22 -23.29 1.15
CA GLU A 674 16.57 -24.72 1.21
C GLU A 674 15.52 -25.63 0.53
N ASP A 675 14.30 -25.14 0.31
CA ASP A 675 13.25 -25.84 -0.41
C ASP A 675 13.44 -25.73 -1.96
N VAL A 676 14.46 -24.99 -2.43
CA VAL A 676 14.84 -24.86 -3.85
C VAL A 676 15.87 -25.92 -4.25
N GLY A 677 15.68 -26.59 -5.39
CA GLY A 677 16.64 -27.57 -5.91
C GLY A 677 17.96 -26.95 -6.38
N VAL A 678 19.01 -27.77 -6.48
CA VAL A 678 20.39 -27.37 -6.83
C VAL A 678 20.51 -26.69 -8.21
N GLU A 679 19.56 -26.93 -9.13
CA GLU A 679 19.53 -26.32 -10.47
C GLU A 679 18.70 -25.02 -10.52
N GLY A 680 18.30 -24.46 -9.37
CA GLY A 680 17.41 -23.28 -9.31
C GLY A 680 15.95 -23.58 -9.68
N HIS A 681 15.65 -24.84 -10.04
CA HIS A 681 14.29 -25.33 -10.13
C HIS A 681 13.70 -25.47 -8.72
N LEU A 682 12.65 -24.70 -8.43
CA LEU A 682 11.83 -24.91 -7.26
C LEU A 682 11.37 -26.36 -7.22
N ARG A 683 11.77 -27.09 -6.18
CA ARG A 683 11.07 -28.31 -5.76
C ARG A 683 9.79 -27.86 -5.07
N ALA A 684 8.95 -27.10 -5.77
CA ALA A 684 7.73 -26.58 -5.20
C ALA A 684 6.92 -27.76 -4.66
N PRO A 685 6.29 -27.64 -3.48
CA PRO A 685 5.16 -28.51 -3.17
C PRO A 685 4.21 -28.46 -4.38
N GLU A 686 3.55 -29.58 -4.71
CA GLU A 686 2.59 -29.71 -5.83
C GLU A 686 1.43 -28.65 -5.84
N ALA A 687 1.46 -27.67 -4.93
CA ALA A 687 0.44 -26.65 -4.70
C ALA A 687 0.79 -25.21 -5.16
N CYS A 688 2.03 -24.86 -5.53
CA CYS A 688 2.37 -23.48 -5.94
C CYS A 688 2.20 -23.27 -7.46
N GLU A 689 1.24 -22.43 -7.87
CA GLU A 689 0.98 -22.15 -9.30
C GLU A 689 1.65 -20.87 -9.79
N ASN A 690 1.75 -19.87 -8.91
CA ASN A 690 2.42 -18.60 -9.14
C ASN A 690 3.48 -18.34 -8.06
N LEU A 691 4.40 -17.42 -8.34
CA LEU A 691 5.50 -17.06 -7.44
C LEU A 691 5.60 -15.55 -7.19
N LEU A 692 6.01 -15.19 -5.99
CA LEU A 692 6.54 -13.86 -5.65
C LEU A 692 7.98 -14.04 -5.16
N LEU A 693 8.93 -13.54 -5.95
CA LEU A 693 10.36 -13.68 -5.68
C LEU A 693 10.95 -12.33 -5.29
N VAL A 694 11.75 -12.30 -4.23
CA VAL A 694 12.42 -11.08 -3.72
C VAL A 694 13.91 -11.30 -3.62
N GLY A 695 14.70 -10.32 -4.08
CA GLY A 695 16.16 -10.35 -4.00
C GLY A 695 16.84 -10.02 -5.32
N THR A 696 18.10 -10.44 -5.47
CA THR A 696 18.86 -10.29 -6.73
C THR A 696 19.05 -11.64 -7.42
N PRO A 697 19.36 -11.69 -8.73
CA PRO A 697 19.77 -12.95 -9.37
C PRO A 697 20.95 -13.64 -8.68
N GLN A 698 21.80 -12.90 -7.97
CA GLN A 698 22.98 -13.42 -7.27
C GLN A 698 22.63 -14.00 -5.88
N SER A 699 21.69 -13.38 -5.17
CA SER A 699 21.27 -13.79 -3.81
C SER A 699 20.12 -14.79 -3.80
N ASN A 700 19.26 -14.78 -4.82
CA ASN A 700 18.10 -15.66 -4.94
C ASN A 700 18.15 -16.46 -6.25
N PRO A 701 18.57 -17.75 -6.21
CA PRO A 701 18.71 -18.59 -7.40
C PRO A 701 17.41 -18.78 -8.20
N ALA A 702 16.23 -18.68 -7.54
CA ALA A 702 14.96 -18.76 -8.24
C ALA A 702 14.72 -17.55 -9.15
N ILE A 703 15.24 -16.37 -8.78
CA ILE A 703 15.19 -15.18 -9.65
C ILE A 703 16.05 -15.41 -10.89
N ALA A 704 17.26 -15.95 -10.75
CA ALA A 704 18.13 -16.25 -11.89
C ALA A 704 17.48 -17.24 -12.88
N ALA A 705 16.69 -18.19 -12.39
CA ALA A 705 15.99 -19.18 -13.23
C ALA A 705 14.78 -18.60 -13.99
N VAL A 706 14.12 -17.59 -13.42
CA VAL A 706 12.83 -17.06 -13.91
C VAL A 706 12.98 -15.74 -14.67
N LEU A 707 13.93 -14.89 -14.27
CA LEU A 707 14.13 -13.57 -14.85
C LEU A 707 14.68 -13.71 -16.28
N LYS A 708 13.79 -13.56 -17.27
CA LYS A 708 14.10 -13.61 -18.70
C LYS A 708 13.71 -12.28 -19.36
N GLY A 709 14.19 -12.07 -20.59
CA GLY A 709 13.79 -10.93 -21.42
C GLY A 709 14.67 -9.68 -21.25
N PRO A 710 14.12 -8.48 -21.45
CA PRO A 710 14.90 -7.26 -21.63
C PRO A 710 15.37 -6.61 -20.31
N LEU A 711 14.84 -7.03 -19.16
CA LEU A 711 15.27 -6.54 -17.85
C LEU A 711 16.53 -7.30 -17.42
N ARG A 712 17.60 -6.56 -17.12
CA ARG A 712 18.86 -7.11 -16.61
C ARG A 712 19.26 -6.40 -15.32
N VAL A 713 19.76 -7.19 -14.39
CA VAL A 713 20.17 -6.74 -13.06
C VAL A 713 21.63 -7.14 -12.87
N GLU A 714 22.47 -6.13 -12.64
CA GLU A 714 23.87 -6.30 -12.30
C GLU A 714 24.14 -5.60 -10.96
N PRO A 715 25.20 -5.95 -10.23
CA PRO A 715 25.53 -5.26 -8.98
C PRO A 715 25.71 -3.75 -9.22
N GLY A 716 24.88 -2.93 -8.58
CA GLY A 716 24.92 -1.47 -8.70
C GLY A 716 24.22 -0.86 -9.91
N SER A 717 23.78 -1.67 -10.89
CA SER A 717 23.11 -1.16 -12.10
C SER A 717 21.90 -2.01 -12.54
N LEU A 718 20.94 -1.36 -13.17
CA LEU A 718 19.75 -2.00 -13.71
C LEU A 718 19.51 -1.49 -15.12
N SER A 719 19.28 -2.39 -16.07
CA SER A 719 19.00 -2.02 -17.45
C SER A 719 17.73 -2.66 -17.99
N LEU A 720 17.04 -1.93 -18.87
CA LEU A 720 15.84 -2.38 -19.56
C LEU A 720 15.88 -1.90 -21.01
N GLY A 721 16.05 -2.84 -21.95
CA GLY A 721 16.22 -2.51 -23.36
C GLY A 721 17.54 -1.78 -23.61
N SER A 722 17.47 -0.57 -24.17
CA SER A 722 18.65 0.28 -24.42
C SER A 722 19.02 1.19 -23.24
N CYS A 723 18.22 1.20 -22.18
CA CYS A 723 18.40 2.10 -21.06
C CYS A 723 19.07 1.40 -19.89
N SER A 724 20.01 2.10 -19.25
CA SER A 724 20.70 1.64 -18.04
C SER A 724 20.69 2.76 -17.01
N TRP A 725 20.55 2.38 -15.75
CA TRP A 725 20.52 3.27 -14.60
C TRP A 725 21.39 2.70 -13.48
N ASP A 726 22.00 3.59 -12.72
CA ASP A 726 22.81 3.26 -11.55
C ASP A 726 22.22 3.92 -10.29
N GLY A 727 22.59 3.42 -9.12
CA GLY A 727 22.16 3.96 -7.82
C GLY A 727 21.31 2.97 -7.01
N HIS A 728 20.50 3.49 -6.09
CA HIS A 728 19.62 2.70 -5.24
C HIS A 728 18.27 2.43 -5.93
N LEU A 729 18.28 1.46 -6.86
CA LEU A 729 17.18 1.21 -7.78
C LEU A 729 16.54 -0.15 -7.52
N GLY A 730 15.21 -0.19 -7.62
CA GLY A 730 14.44 -1.41 -7.60
C GLY A 730 13.62 -1.60 -8.87
N ALA A 731 13.17 -2.82 -9.10
CA ALA A 731 12.23 -3.16 -10.15
C ALA A 731 11.27 -4.27 -9.71
N LEU A 732 10.01 -4.13 -10.09
CA LEU A 732 9.03 -5.19 -10.03
C LEU A 732 8.66 -5.55 -11.47
N ALA A 733 8.78 -6.82 -11.84
CA ALA A 733 8.49 -7.29 -13.19
C ALA A 733 7.80 -8.65 -13.17
N LEU A 734 6.67 -8.74 -13.88
CA LEU A 734 6.01 -10.02 -14.14
C LEU A 734 6.81 -10.84 -15.17
N GLN A 735 6.92 -12.13 -14.92
CA GLN A 735 7.65 -13.11 -15.74
C GLN A 735 6.81 -14.38 -15.94
N PRO A 736 6.99 -15.13 -17.04
CA PRO A 736 6.34 -16.41 -17.22
C PRO A 736 6.94 -17.45 -16.25
N TYR A 737 6.10 -18.27 -15.65
CA TYR A 737 6.53 -19.39 -14.81
C TYR A 737 6.11 -20.72 -15.45
N GLU A 738 7.10 -21.45 -15.97
CA GLU A 738 6.87 -22.59 -16.89
C GLU A 738 6.48 -23.90 -16.18
N SER A 739 6.60 -24.00 -14.85
CA SER A 739 6.28 -25.25 -14.13
C SER A 739 4.77 -25.51 -14.04
N SER A 740 3.93 -24.50 -14.26
CA SER A 740 2.47 -24.62 -14.29
C SER A 740 1.88 -24.04 -15.58
N ALA A 741 0.84 -24.67 -16.11
CA ALA A 741 0.21 -24.23 -17.36
C ALA A 741 -0.42 -22.83 -17.16
N GLY A 742 0.28 -21.82 -17.66
CA GLY A 742 -0.11 -20.42 -17.52
C GLY A 742 0.28 -19.78 -16.18
N GLY A 743 1.29 -20.31 -15.50
CA GLY A 743 1.88 -19.73 -14.29
C GLY A 743 2.59 -18.41 -14.52
N LEU A 744 2.60 -17.57 -13.49
CA LEU A 744 3.25 -16.27 -13.46
C LEU A 744 4.16 -16.17 -12.24
N ALA A 745 5.29 -15.50 -12.42
CA ALA A 745 6.17 -15.10 -11.34
C ALA A 745 6.30 -13.58 -11.31
N LEU A 746 6.08 -12.98 -10.15
CA LEU A 746 6.44 -11.59 -9.92
C LEU A 746 7.83 -11.54 -9.30
N VAL A 747 8.77 -10.90 -9.99
CA VAL A 747 10.13 -10.69 -9.51
C VAL A 747 10.26 -9.27 -8.98
N ALA A 748 10.49 -9.13 -7.68
CA ALA A 748 10.97 -7.90 -7.05
C ALA A 748 12.50 -7.99 -6.92
N THR A 749 13.21 -7.13 -7.64
CA THR A 749 14.66 -7.14 -7.73
C THR A 749 15.22 -5.72 -7.73
N GLY A 750 16.54 -5.56 -7.73
CA GLY A 750 17.17 -4.26 -7.63
C GLY A 750 18.69 -4.32 -7.71
N THR A 751 19.33 -3.17 -7.63
CA THR A 751 20.79 -3.04 -7.62
C THR A 751 21.43 -3.63 -6.35
N SER A 752 20.62 -3.85 -5.31
CA SER A 752 20.94 -4.60 -4.10
C SER A 752 19.70 -5.36 -3.58
N PRO A 753 19.88 -6.38 -2.72
CA PRO A 753 18.76 -7.04 -2.01
C PRO A 753 17.87 -6.06 -1.25
N TRP A 754 18.45 -5.05 -0.59
CA TRP A 754 17.73 -3.98 0.10
C TRP A 754 16.85 -3.17 -0.84
N ALA A 755 17.37 -2.77 -2.01
CA ALA A 755 16.61 -2.03 -3.00
C ALA A 755 15.41 -2.84 -3.52
N ALA A 756 15.57 -4.15 -3.69
CA ALA A 756 14.49 -5.06 -4.07
C ALA A 756 13.38 -5.12 -2.99
N ALA A 757 13.78 -5.29 -1.73
CA ALA A 757 12.87 -5.36 -0.58
C ALA A 757 12.09 -4.05 -0.37
N GLU A 758 12.77 -2.91 -0.46
CA GLU A 758 12.15 -1.60 -0.32
C GLU A 758 11.22 -1.26 -1.49
N ALA A 759 11.61 -1.58 -2.74
CA ALA A 759 10.75 -1.38 -3.90
C ALA A 759 9.45 -2.21 -3.79
N LEU A 760 9.54 -3.46 -3.34
CA LEU A 760 8.35 -4.28 -3.08
C LEU A 760 7.47 -3.64 -2.01
N THR A 761 8.05 -3.26 -0.88
CA THR A 761 7.30 -2.67 0.25
C THR A 761 6.61 -1.36 -0.15
N LEU A 762 7.30 -0.49 -0.89
CA LEU A 762 6.78 0.79 -1.37
C LEU A 762 5.59 0.58 -2.32
N LEU A 763 5.72 -0.27 -3.33
CA LEU A 763 4.66 -0.49 -4.32
C LEU A 763 3.51 -1.35 -3.79
N ALA A 764 3.76 -2.22 -2.80
CA ALA A 764 2.75 -3.08 -2.20
C ALA A 764 1.87 -2.36 -1.17
N THR A 765 2.36 -1.29 -0.54
CA THR A 765 1.67 -0.60 0.54
C THR A 765 0.53 0.27 -0.01
N PRO A 766 -0.74 -0.03 0.29
CA PRO A 766 -1.83 0.81 -0.15
C PRO A 766 -1.77 2.16 0.55
N THR A 767 -1.95 3.22 -0.23
CA THR A 767 -1.90 4.59 0.28
C THR A 767 -3.30 5.09 0.66
N ILE A 768 -4.41 4.43 0.31
CA ILE A 768 -5.77 4.97 0.48
C ILE A 768 -6.52 4.29 1.64
N PRO A 769 -6.60 4.88 2.85
CA PRO A 769 -7.54 4.44 3.88
C PRO A 769 -8.89 5.16 3.77
N PRO A 770 -10.02 4.53 4.17
CA PRO A 770 -10.12 3.14 4.62
C PRO A 770 -10.21 2.14 3.45
N MET A 771 -10.20 2.55 2.18
CA MET A 771 -10.42 1.65 1.04
C MET A 771 -9.12 0.95 0.55
N ALA A 772 -8.39 0.32 1.47
CA ALA A 772 -7.14 -0.37 1.14
C ALA A 772 -7.42 -1.62 0.28
N ARG A 773 -6.85 -1.65 -0.93
CA ARG A 773 -6.87 -2.81 -1.83
C ARG A 773 -5.75 -3.79 -1.49
N GLN A 774 -5.79 -4.98 -2.12
CA GLN A 774 -4.65 -5.90 -2.04
C GLN A 774 -3.40 -5.31 -2.68
N PRO A 775 -2.22 -5.70 -2.18
CA PRO A 775 -0.94 -5.31 -2.73
C PRO A 775 -0.88 -5.41 -4.25
N LEU A 776 -0.33 -4.39 -4.90
CA LEU A 776 0.02 -4.41 -6.33
C LEU A 776 -1.16 -4.61 -7.30
N THR A 777 -2.40 -4.39 -6.84
CA THR A 777 -3.61 -4.63 -7.67
C THR A 777 -4.12 -3.40 -8.43
N HIS A 778 -3.45 -2.24 -8.32
CA HIS A 778 -3.94 -0.98 -8.89
C HIS A 778 -2.83 -0.10 -9.46
N LEU A 779 -3.10 0.55 -10.60
CA LEU A 779 -2.20 1.49 -11.29
C LEU A 779 -0.80 0.95 -11.68
N LEU A 780 -0.51 -0.33 -11.47
CA LEU A 780 0.77 -0.93 -11.84
C LEU A 780 0.63 -1.76 -13.12
N PRO A 781 1.46 -1.49 -14.15
CA PRO A 781 1.50 -2.28 -15.38
C PRO A 781 2.31 -3.58 -15.15
N ASP A 782 2.78 -4.25 -16.20
CA ASP A 782 3.50 -5.54 -16.06
C ASP A 782 4.87 -5.39 -15.39
N TYR A 783 5.52 -4.23 -15.56
CA TYR A 783 6.79 -3.92 -14.91
C TYR A 783 6.93 -2.45 -14.56
N VAL A 784 7.70 -2.18 -13.51
CA VAL A 784 8.16 -0.84 -13.09
C VAL A 784 9.63 -0.95 -12.69
N VAL A 785 10.45 -0.01 -13.16
CA VAL A 785 11.81 0.27 -12.65
C VAL A 785 11.74 1.61 -11.94
N LEU A 786 12.29 1.72 -10.74
CA LEU A 786 12.14 2.89 -9.89
C LEU A 786 13.40 3.19 -9.11
N ASP A 787 13.59 4.47 -8.83
CA ASP A 787 14.53 4.95 -7.83
C ASP A 787 13.83 4.94 -6.47
N VAL A 788 14.37 4.19 -5.51
CA VAL A 788 13.67 3.87 -4.26
C VAL A 788 13.43 5.14 -3.44
N GLU A 789 14.44 6.01 -3.35
CA GLU A 789 14.34 7.26 -2.58
C GLU A 789 13.46 8.29 -3.27
N GLU A 790 13.62 8.47 -4.59
CA GLU A 790 12.78 9.40 -5.35
C GLU A 790 11.33 8.94 -5.35
N THR A 791 11.06 7.64 -5.45
CA THR A 791 9.69 7.07 -5.42
C THR A 791 9.07 7.21 -4.05
N ARG A 792 9.85 6.98 -2.98
CA ARG A 792 9.38 7.22 -1.61
C ARG A 792 8.89 8.66 -1.45
N ARG A 793 9.60 9.64 -2.00
CA ARG A 793 9.24 11.06 -1.88
C ARG A 793 8.15 11.51 -2.87
N LEU A 794 8.27 11.10 -4.12
CA LEU A 794 7.50 11.65 -5.26
C LEU A 794 6.48 10.66 -5.84
N GLY A 795 6.26 9.51 -5.19
CA GLY A 795 5.38 8.47 -5.72
C GLY A 795 5.83 8.01 -7.11
N ALA A 796 4.88 7.89 -8.05
CA ALA A 796 5.18 7.51 -9.43
C ALA A 796 6.18 8.46 -10.15
N GLY A 797 6.44 9.66 -9.65
CA GLY A 797 7.47 10.57 -10.18
C GLY A 797 8.91 10.02 -10.06
N GLY A 798 9.15 9.07 -9.15
CA GLY A 798 10.44 8.39 -9.01
C GLY A 798 10.68 7.24 -9.99
N PHE A 799 9.72 6.94 -10.87
CA PHE A 799 9.86 5.85 -11.83
C PHE A 799 10.92 6.18 -12.88
N ARG A 800 11.65 5.16 -13.31
CA ARG A 800 12.64 5.19 -14.40
C ARG A 800 12.12 4.52 -15.65
N ALA A 801 11.27 3.49 -15.50
CA ALA A 801 10.56 2.87 -16.59
C ALA A 801 9.26 2.22 -16.11
N ALA A 802 8.25 2.16 -16.97
CA ALA A 802 7.01 1.44 -16.71
C ALA A 802 6.38 0.97 -18.04
N GLY A 803 5.71 -0.18 -18.04
CA GLY A 803 5.01 -0.64 -19.23
C GLY A 803 4.49 -2.06 -19.15
N PHE A 804 3.96 -2.52 -20.28
CA PHE A 804 3.40 -3.86 -20.46
C PHE A 804 4.32 -4.69 -21.36
N TRP A 805 4.31 -6.00 -21.16
CA TRP A 805 5.02 -6.94 -22.01
C TRP A 805 4.20 -7.31 -23.25
N SER A 806 4.89 -7.59 -24.35
CA SER A 806 4.30 -8.32 -25.46
C SER A 806 4.07 -9.78 -25.04
N HIS A 807 3.34 -10.53 -25.87
CA HIS A 807 3.13 -11.97 -25.66
C HIS A 807 4.41 -12.81 -25.73
N ASP A 808 5.47 -12.24 -26.30
CA ASP A 808 6.79 -12.83 -26.40
C ASP A 808 7.73 -12.29 -25.29
N TRP A 809 7.15 -11.67 -24.25
CA TRP A 809 7.83 -11.10 -23.08
C TRP A 809 8.90 -10.06 -23.46
N GLN A 810 8.63 -9.29 -24.51
CA GLN A 810 9.43 -8.14 -24.93
C GLN A 810 8.75 -6.84 -24.54
N GLN A 811 9.52 -5.76 -24.44
CA GLN A 811 8.96 -4.43 -24.18
C GLN A 811 8.07 -3.97 -25.33
N LEU A 812 6.89 -3.41 -25.02
CA LEU A 812 6.05 -2.77 -26.04
C LEU A 812 6.59 -1.40 -26.45
N PRO A 813 6.37 -0.95 -27.70
CA PRO A 813 6.73 0.40 -28.13
C PRO A 813 6.05 1.54 -27.37
N SER A 814 4.97 1.25 -26.64
CA SER A 814 4.24 2.21 -25.80
C SER A 814 4.77 2.30 -24.36
N ALA A 815 5.81 1.53 -24.03
CA ALA A 815 6.50 1.65 -22.76
C ALA A 815 7.03 3.06 -22.54
N TRP A 816 7.02 3.49 -21.29
CA TRP A 816 7.63 4.75 -20.87
C TRP A 816 8.97 4.50 -20.19
N GLN A 817 9.98 5.29 -20.54
CA GLN A 817 11.33 5.20 -19.98
C GLN A 817 11.99 6.57 -19.90
N ARG A 818 12.74 6.83 -18.82
CA ARG A 818 13.55 8.03 -18.60
C ARG A 818 15.04 7.68 -18.62
N CYS A 819 15.65 7.66 -19.80
CA CYS A 819 17.02 7.15 -19.99
C CYS A 819 18.07 8.26 -19.94
N TRP A 820 19.16 8.06 -19.18
CA TRP A 820 20.28 9.01 -19.16
C TRP A 820 21.19 8.78 -20.38
N GLY A 821 21.60 9.87 -21.05
CA GLY A 821 22.58 9.81 -22.13
C GLY A 821 22.09 9.24 -23.47
N ALA A 822 20.80 8.95 -23.64
CA ALA A 822 20.25 8.57 -24.94
C ALA A 822 20.37 9.77 -25.90
N GLN A 823 21.25 9.67 -26.90
CA GLN A 823 21.17 10.53 -28.08
C GLN A 823 19.75 10.41 -28.63
N TRP A 824 19.04 11.53 -28.77
CA TRP A 824 17.79 11.61 -29.50
C TRP A 824 18.00 11.04 -30.91
N GLN A 825 17.73 9.76 -31.11
CA GLN A 825 17.65 9.17 -32.44
C GLN A 825 16.23 9.42 -32.96
N ASP A 826 16.01 10.63 -33.47
CA ASP A 826 14.87 10.91 -34.34
C ASP A 826 15.07 10.14 -35.65
N GLY A 827 14.67 8.87 -35.64
CA GLY A 827 14.55 8.02 -36.81
C GLY A 827 13.18 7.40 -36.83
N ASP A 828 12.16 8.17 -37.26
CA ASP A 828 11.09 7.70 -38.16
C ASP A 828 9.88 8.63 -38.30
N ALA A 829 9.78 9.75 -37.57
CA ALA A 829 8.60 10.66 -37.69
C ALA A 829 8.82 11.97 -38.49
N LEU A 830 10.06 12.35 -38.81
CA LEU A 830 10.38 13.67 -39.40
C LEU A 830 10.69 13.65 -40.92
N ARG A 831 9.96 12.84 -41.71
CA ARG A 831 10.04 12.89 -43.19
C ARG A 831 8.90 13.63 -43.90
N SER A 832 7.98 14.29 -43.18
CA SER A 832 6.82 14.93 -43.82
C SER A 832 6.70 16.45 -43.67
N LEU A 833 7.63 17.16 -43.04
CA LEU A 833 7.53 18.62 -42.91
C LEU A 833 8.87 19.32 -43.22
N ARG A 834 9.17 19.47 -44.50
CA ARG A 834 10.08 20.51 -44.99
C ARG A 834 9.25 21.63 -45.60
N ALA A 835 9.20 22.80 -44.94
CA ALA A 835 9.32 24.11 -45.60
C ALA A 835 9.32 25.28 -44.60
N ALA A 836 10.18 26.25 -44.91
CA ALA A 836 10.27 27.65 -44.46
C ALA A 836 11.13 27.99 -43.21
N PRO A 837 12.30 28.65 -43.40
CA PRO A 837 13.14 29.18 -42.33
C PRO A 837 12.95 30.70 -42.15
N MET A 838 12.78 31.18 -40.92
CA MET A 838 13.06 32.56 -40.43
C MET A 838 13.01 32.52 -38.90
N ALA A 839 13.76 33.27 -38.09
CA ALA A 839 15.01 34.00 -38.17
C ALA A 839 15.38 34.27 -36.70
N CYS A 840 16.66 34.23 -36.36
CA CYS A 840 17.17 34.42 -35.01
C CYS A 840 17.32 35.91 -34.68
N GLY A 841 16.96 36.29 -33.44
CA GLY A 841 17.58 37.40 -32.72
C GLY A 841 16.64 38.54 -32.33
N GLN A 842 16.48 38.77 -31.02
CA GLN A 842 16.78 40.07 -30.40
C GLN A 842 16.77 40.00 -28.87
N ARG A 843 17.77 40.67 -28.27
CA ARG A 843 17.93 40.96 -26.84
C ARG A 843 16.92 42.03 -26.41
N LEU A 844 16.44 41.98 -25.16
CA LEU A 844 16.08 43.18 -24.40
C LEU A 844 16.49 43.04 -22.94
N SER A 845 17.39 43.93 -22.54
CA SER A 845 17.71 44.34 -21.18
C SER A 845 16.72 45.41 -20.69
N GLY A 846 16.35 45.44 -19.40
CA GLY A 846 15.68 46.62 -18.82
C GLY A 846 14.96 46.47 -17.48
N ARG A 847 15.74 46.63 -16.40
CA ARG A 847 15.45 47.11 -15.02
C ARG A 847 14.02 47.46 -14.51
N ASN A 848 13.84 47.03 -13.25
CA ASN A 848 13.27 47.69 -12.05
C ASN A 848 11.76 47.71 -11.78
N GLY A 849 11.40 47.06 -10.66
CA GLY A 849 10.24 47.37 -9.81
C GLY A 849 10.44 46.77 -8.41
N ARG A 850 10.77 47.61 -7.43
CA ARG A 850 10.87 47.27 -5.99
C ARG A 850 9.47 47.17 -5.38
N VAL A 851 9.19 46.11 -4.62
CA VAL A 851 8.29 46.13 -3.45
C VAL A 851 8.93 45.26 -2.37
N ALA A 852 9.00 45.80 -1.16
CA ALA A 852 9.67 45.24 0.00
C ALA A 852 8.73 44.31 0.79
N SER A 853 9.22 43.10 1.09
CA SER A 853 8.87 42.30 2.26
C SER A 853 10.09 41.44 2.55
N GLY A 854 10.72 41.65 3.71
CA GLY A 854 11.98 41.01 4.08
C GLY A 854 11.83 39.51 4.24
N GLU A 855 12.25 38.77 3.21
CA GLU A 855 12.62 37.36 3.26
C GLU A 855 14.03 37.28 2.66
N TYR A 856 15.05 37.04 3.49
CA TYR A 856 16.41 36.78 3.00
C TYR A 856 16.44 35.39 2.36
N SER A 857 16.18 35.31 1.05
CA SER A 857 16.47 34.12 0.25
C SER A 857 17.93 34.17 -0.23
N TRP A 858 18.77 33.26 0.26
CA TRP A 858 20.11 33.04 -0.33
C TRP A 858 19.95 32.31 -1.68
N SER A 859 19.78 33.06 -2.76
CA SER A 859 19.74 32.53 -4.12
C SER A 859 21.16 32.38 -4.69
N GLY A 860 21.55 31.12 -4.98
CA GLY A 860 22.38 30.70 -6.11
C GLY A 860 23.78 31.31 -6.29
N ASP A 861 24.83 30.55 -5.93
CA ASP A 861 25.91 30.14 -6.84
C ASP A 861 26.94 29.29 -6.10
N ALA A 862 27.56 28.32 -6.77
CA ALA A 862 28.63 27.45 -6.23
C ALA A 862 29.87 28.22 -5.71
N ILE A 863 29.93 29.54 -5.96
CA ILE A 863 30.94 30.48 -5.46
C ILE A 863 30.62 30.90 -4.00
N SER A 864 29.34 30.94 -3.58
CA SER A 864 28.94 31.27 -2.21
C SER A 864 29.27 30.15 -1.21
N LYS A 865 29.09 28.87 -1.58
CA LYS A 865 29.43 27.70 -0.75
C LYS A 865 30.92 27.57 -0.45
N LYS A 866 31.79 28.00 -1.37
CA LYS A 866 33.26 28.01 -1.13
C LYS A 866 33.69 29.19 -0.26
N MET A 867 32.97 30.31 -0.31
CA MET A 867 33.29 31.49 0.49
C MET A 867 32.85 31.34 1.95
N SER A 868 31.72 30.69 2.24
CA SER A 868 31.25 30.45 3.63
C SER A 868 32.12 29.48 4.45
N GLY A 869 33.15 28.89 3.85
CA GLY A 869 34.10 28.00 4.53
C GLY A 869 35.41 28.66 4.99
N THR A 870 35.65 29.94 4.67
CA THR A 870 36.92 30.61 5.00
C THR A 870 36.80 31.57 6.18
N GLN A 871 37.87 31.70 6.96
CA GLN A 871 37.92 32.59 8.13
C GLN A 871 37.67 34.05 7.71
N GLU A 872 38.21 34.49 6.57
CA GLU A 872 38.07 35.88 6.08
C GLU A 872 36.60 36.23 5.79
N PHE A 873 35.81 35.26 5.34
CA PHE A 873 34.38 35.48 5.12
C PHE A 873 33.66 35.74 6.44
N TRP A 874 33.90 34.93 7.47
CA TRP A 874 33.25 35.09 8.77
C TRP A 874 33.76 36.32 9.53
N GLU A 875 35.05 36.65 9.41
CA GLU A 875 35.60 37.90 9.93
C GLU A 875 34.88 39.12 9.33
N LYS A 876 34.65 39.09 8.01
CA LYS A 876 33.89 40.13 7.33
C LYS A 876 32.41 40.13 7.73
N PHE A 877 31.79 38.95 7.84
CA PHE A 877 30.39 38.80 8.21
C PHE A 877 30.11 39.44 9.58
N TYR A 878 30.90 39.12 10.59
CA TYR A 878 30.71 39.64 11.96
C TYR A 878 31.24 41.06 12.18
N SER A 879 31.97 41.65 11.23
CA SER A 879 32.41 43.05 11.30
C SER A 879 31.47 44.03 10.58
N ASP A 880 30.48 43.54 9.83
CA ASP A 880 29.49 44.37 9.14
C ASP A 880 28.25 44.60 10.02
N ASP A 881 28.10 45.83 10.55
CA ASP A 881 26.96 46.25 11.37
C ASP A 881 25.61 46.24 10.62
N SER A 882 25.59 46.10 9.28
CA SER A 882 24.34 46.09 8.51
C SER A 882 23.62 44.73 8.47
N ASP A 883 24.36 43.63 8.62
CA ASP A 883 23.83 42.25 8.58
C ASP A 883 23.89 41.53 9.95
N THR A 884 24.56 42.10 10.98
CA THR A 884 24.84 41.43 12.27
C THR A 884 24.57 42.27 13.54
N ALA A 885 23.77 43.33 13.42
CA ALA A 885 23.40 44.21 14.55
C ALA A 885 22.52 43.52 15.62
N GLU A 886 21.90 42.37 15.31
CA GLU A 886 21.02 41.63 16.22
C GLU A 886 21.60 40.23 16.54
N GLU A 887 21.30 39.72 17.73
CA GLU A 887 21.64 38.36 18.14
C GLU A 887 20.99 37.34 17.19
N PHE A 888 21.74 36.34 16.73
CA PHE A 888 21.27 35.44 15.67
C PHE A 888 21.55 33.95 15.98
N ASP A 889 20.58 33.10 15.66
CA ASP A 889 20.67 31.65 15.80
C ASP A 889 20.43 30.95 14.45
N TRP A 890 21.44 30.25 13.94
CA TRP A 890 21.40 29.58 12.63
C TRP A 890 20.30 28.50 12.51
N TYR A 891 20.11 27.68 13.54
CA TYR A 891 19.18 26.55 13.51
C TYR A 891 18.04 26.71 14.53
N CYS A 892 18.39 26.73 15.81
CA CYS A 892 17.47 26.81 16.92
C CYS A 892 18.05 27.69 18.04
N GLY A 893 17.15 28.25 18.86
CA GLY A 893 17.49 28.94 20.10
C GLY A 893 17.56 27.97 21.29
N TYR A 894 17.90 28.48 22.47
CA TYR A 894 18.07 27.64 23.66
C TYR A 894 16.76 26.95 24.09
N GLU A 895 15.59 27.57 23.94
CA GLU A 895 14.30 26.96 24.30
C GLU A 895 14.07 25.63 23.59
N ASP A 896 14.33 25.57 22.29
CA ASP A 896 14.21 24.34 21.50
C ASP A 896 15.34 23.33 21.80
N PHE A 897 16.54 23.82 22.16
CA PHE A 897 17.73 23.00 22.41
C PHE A 897 17.82 22.44 23.84
N GLN A 898 17.28 23.17 24.83
CA GLN A 898 17.33 22.87 26.27
C GLN A 898 16.92 21.44 26.61
N PRO A 899 15.86 20.85 26.03
CA PRO A 899 15.45 19.49 26.36
C PRO A 899 16.52 18.45 26.03
N PHE A 900 17.24 18.63 24.92
CA PHE A 900 18.32 17.73 24.51
C PHE A 900 19.58 17.97 25.33
N PHE A 901 19.85 19.22 25.70
CA PHE A 901 20.91 19.53 26.64
C PHE A 901 20.68 18.86 28.00
N GLN A 902 19.46 18.95 28.53
CA GLN A 902 19.07 18.33 29.80
C GLN A 902 19.15 16.80 29.74
N GLU A 903 18.83 16.17 28.62
CA GLU A 903 18.89 14.72 28.51
C GLU A 903 20.31 14.17 28.32
N PHE A 904 21.12 14.83 27.49
CA PHE A 904 22.42 14.28 27.09
C PHE A 904 23.62 14.90 27.81
N ALA A 905 23.59 16.20 28.09
CA ALA A 905 24.71 16.93 28.68
C ALA A 905 24.61 17.03 30.21
N GLN A 906 23.43 17.31 30.75
CA GLN A 906 23.24 17.50 32.19
C GLN A 906 23.67 16.28 33.04
N PRO A 907 23.39 15.01 32.68
CA PRO A 907 23.83 13.86 33.47
C PRO A 907 25.37 13.74 33.52
N VAL A 908 26.05 14.16 32.45
CA VAL A 908 27.52 14.15 32.38
C VAL A 908 28.11 15.22 33.29
N LEU A 909 27.54 16.43 33.26
CA LEU A 909 27.93 17.52 34.15
C LEU A 909 27.72 17.15 35.63
N GLU A 910 26.61 16.48 35.95
CA GLU A 910 26.31 16.01 37.30
C GLU A 910 27.28 14.93 37.78
N ALA A 911 27.59 13.94 36.92
CA ALA A 911 28.58 12.91 37.23
C ALA A 911 29.98 13.51 37.46
N SER A 912 30.33 14.59 36.73
CA SER A 912 31.61 15.28 36.89
C SER A 912 31.77 16.02 38.23
N ARG A 913 30.68 16.35 38.91
CA ARG A 913 30.70 17.06 40.22
C ARG A 913 31.14 16.20 41.41
N GLY A 914 31.18 14.87 41.26
CA GLY A 914 31.55 13.93 42.32
C GLY A 914 33.03 13.56 42.38
N ARG A 915 33.88 14.16 41.54
CA ARG A 915 35.33 13.91 41.51
C ARG A 915 36.01 14.70 42.66
N SER A 916 36.99 14.10 43.32
CA SER A 916 37.73 14.57 44.53
C SER A 916 37.91 16.11 44.65
N GLU A 917 37.97 16.63 45.90
CA GLU A 917 38.11 18.06 46.30
C GLU A 917 39.24 18.86 45.64
N SER A 918 40.15 18.22 44.89
CA SER A 918 41.25 18.88 44.18
C SER A 918 41.06 18.97 42.66
N ASP A 919 39.93 18.54 42.08
CA ASP A 919 39.74 18.58 40.62
C ASP A 919 38.57 19.46 40.17
N SER A 920 38.86 20.20 39.11
CA SER A 920 38.17 21.29 38.45
C SER A 920 36.65 21.15 38.24
N ARG A 921 35.94 22.27 38.47
CA ARG A 921 34.53 22.51 38.06
C ARG A 921 34.22 21.92 36.67
N PRO A 922 33.01 21.38 36.43
CA PRO A 922 32.63 20.87 35.11
C PRO A 922 32.82 21.95 34.03
N ARG A 923 33.24 21.58 32.82
CA ARG A 923 33.49 22.54 31.73
C ARG A 923 32.70 22.22 30.48
N ILE A 924 32.16 23.26 29.85
CA ILE A 924 31.43 23.21 28.57
C ILE A 924 32.20 24.04 27.55
N LEU A 925 32.47 23.46 26.37
CA LEU A 925 32.98 24.18 25.21
C LEU A 925 31.83 24.43 24.22
N VAL A 926 31.58 25.68 23.86
CA VAL A 926 30.68 26.04 22.75
C VAL A 926 31.55 26.37 21.53
N ALA A 927 31.52 25.47 20.56
CA ALA A 927 32.32 25.50 19.35
C ALA A 927 31.64 26.33 18.25
N GLY A 928 32.35 27.31 17.69
CA GLY A 928 31.83 28.26 16.71
C GLY A 928 30.68 29.10 17.28
N CYS A 929 30.93 29.81 18.38
CA CYS A 929 29.88 30.46 19.14
C CYS A 929 29.16 31.59 18.40
N GLY A 930 29.81 32.22 17.41
CA GLY A 930 29.25 33.38 16.70
C GLY A 930 28.74 34.47 17.65
N ASN A 931 27.59 35.04 17.34
CA ASN A 931 26.84 35.98 18.19
C ASN A 931 25.54 35.38 18.77
N SER A 932 25.51 34.06 19.00
CA SER A 932 24.34 33.34 19.49
C SER A 932 24.04 33.61 20.97
N ARG A 933 22.74 33.73 21.33
CA ARG A 933 22.28 33.79 22.73
C ARG A 933 22.43 32.49 23.50
N LEU A 934 22.66 31.35 22.81
CA LEU A 934 22.73 30.02 23.40
C LEU A 934 23.59 29.99 24.68
N THR A 935 24.77 30.61 24.63
CA THR A 935 25.69 30.66 25.77
C THR A 935 25.12 31.43 26.97
N CYS A 936 24.37 32.51 26.73
CA CYS A 936 23.78 33.32 27.78
C CYS A 936 22.67 32.56 28.51
N ASP A 937 21.77 31.96 27.72
CA ASP A 937 20.64 31.21 28.27
C ASP A 937 21.13 29.94 28.98
N LEU A 938 22.17 29.29 28.44
CA LEU A 938 22.85 28.17 29.10
C LEU A 938 23.51 28.58 30.42
N TYR A 939 24.18 29.74 30.47
CA TYR A 939 24.76 30.27 31.70
C TYR A 939 23.67 30.51 32.75
N ASP A 940 22.57 31.14 32.34
CA ASP A 940 21.46 31.50 33.21
C ASP A 940 20.74 30.25 33.76
N ASP A 941 20.55 29.21 32.95
CA ASP A 941 19.99 27.91 33.37
C ASP A 941 20.89 27.18 34.39
N LEU A 942 22.21 27.30 34.22
CA LEU A 942 23.20 26.63 35.08
C LEU A 942 23.54 27.39 36.38
N LEU A 943 23.28 28.71 36.45
CA LEU A 943 23.62 29.58 37.58
C LEU A 943 23.09 29.07 38.94
N GLY A 944 21.91 28.44 38.93
CA GLY A 944 21.25 27.93 40.14
C GLY A 944 21.82 26.61 40.69
N GLN A 945 22.78 25.99 39.99
CA GLN A 945 23.28 24.66 40.33
C GLN A 945 24.45 24.70 41.34
N LYS A 946 24.56 23.68 42.20
CA LYS A 946 25.73 23.52 43.08
C LYS A 946 26.99 23.30 42.22
N SER A 947 27.90 24.27 42.24
CA SER A 947 29.08 24.32 41.36
C SER A 947 28.69 24.39 39.86
N PRO A 948 28.29 25.58 39.35
CA PRO A 948 27.92 25.76 37.96
C PRO A 948 29.10 25.46 37.03
N ALA A 949 28.79 24.94 35.83
CA ALA A 949 29.81 24.61 34.86
C ALA A 949 30.50 25.89 34.34
N GLU A 950 31.78 25.79 34.01
CA GLU A 950 32.50 26.85 33.31
C GLU A 950 32.24 26.75 31.81
N ILE A 951 31.70 27.81 31.21
CA ILE A 951 31.42 27.85 29.77
C ILE A 951 32.56 28.59 29.05
N TRP A 952 33.11 27.94 28.03
CA TRP A 952 34.15 28.45 27.15
C TRP A 952 33.58 28.52 25.74
N ASN A 953 33.57 29.71 25.17
CA ASN A 953 33.21 29.95 23.79
C ASN A 953 34.48 30.04 22.96
N VAL A 954 34.47 29.39 21.80
CA VAL A 954 35.51 29.52 20.78
C VAL A 954 34.93 29.81 19.42
N ASP A 955 35.63 30.65 18.68
CA ASP A 955 35.39 30.93 17.26
C ASP A 955 36.73 31.30 16.62
N TYR A 956 36.91 31.00 15.34
CA TYR A 956 38.14 31.34 14.64
C TYR A 956 38.15 32.79 14.11
N ALA A 957 36.98 33.45 14.08
CA ALA A 957 36.84 34.84 13.69
C ALA A 957 36.93 35.73 14.93
N GLU A 958 37.83 36.71 14.90
CA GLU A 958 38.05 37.62 16.02
C GLU A 958 36.83 38.54 16.21
N ALA A 959 36.24 39.01 15.10
CA ALA A 959 34.98 39.75 15.10
C ALA A 959 33.81 38.97 15.74
N ALA A 960 33.73 37.65 15.55
CA ALA A 960 32.71 36.82 16.19
C ALA A 960 32.88 36.80 17.72
N ILE A 961 34.11 36.61 18.20
CA ILE A 961 34.44 36.64 19.63
C ILE A 961 34.19 38.03 20.25
N ALA A 962 34.48 39.11 19.51
CA ALA A 962 34.15 40.46 19.96
C ALA A 962 32.64 40.60 20.19
N ARG A 963 31.82 40.11 19.26
CA ARG A 963 30.35 40.14 19.38
C ARG A 963 29.84 39.22 20.50
N ALA A 964 30.41 38.02 20.63
CA ALA A 964 30.08 37.11 21.73
C ALA A 964 30.33 37.73 23.12
N ARG A 965 31.36 38.58 23.26
CA ARG A 965 31.63 39.31 24.51
C ARG A 965 30.56 40.36 24.81
N GLU A 966 30.05 41.04 23.80
CA GLU A 966 28.95 42.00 23.94
C GLU A 966 27.65 41.28 24.33
N VAL A 967 27.32 40.17 23.65
CA VAL A 967 26.12 39.37 23.96
C VAL A 967 26.19 38.78 25.38
N ALA A 968 27.38 38.34 25.81
CA ALA A 968 27.60 37.77 27.13
C ALA A 968 27.85 38.81 28.25
N GLU A 969 27.64 40.11 28.01
CA GLU A 969 27.89 41.16 29.00
C GLU A 969 27.18 40.84 30.35
N GLY A 970 27.94 40.96 31.44
CA GLY A 970 27.45 40.63 32.79
C GLY A 970 27.54 39.15 33.20
N ARG A 971 27.92 38.24 32.29
CA ARG A 971 28.05 36.79 32.57
C ARG A 971 29.51 36.34 32.62
N LYS A 972 29.83 35.35 33.47
CA LYS A 972 31.19 34.80 33.62
C LYS A 972 31.46 33.68 32.62
N VAL A 973 31.64 34.05 31.35
CA VAL A 973 31.93 33.15 30.24
C VAL A 973 33.34 33.43 29.70
N ARG A 974 34.11 32.39 29.38
CA ARG A 974 35.41 32.57 28.69
C ARG A 974 35.20 32.65 27.18
N GLN A 975 35.95 33.53 26.54
CA GLN A 975 35.82 33.85 25.11
C GLN A 975 37.22 33.84 24.48
N GLU A 976 37.52 32.82 23.67
CA GLU A 976 38.85 32.60 23.10
C GLU A 976 38.80 32.45 21.58
N VAL A 977 39.73 33.09 20.86
CA VAL A 977 39.85 32.90 19.41
C VAL A 977 40.62 31.60 19.16
N ALA A 978 39.98 30.61 18.52
CA ALA A 978 40.59 29.31 18.24
C ALA A 978 39.98 28.64 17.00
N ASP A 979 40.81 27.93 16.23
CA ASP A 979 40.39 27.14 15.07
C ASP A 979 40.04 25.71 15.49
N LEU A 980 38.81 25.28 15.24
CA LEU A 980 38.34 23.93 15.59
C LEU A 980 39.13 22.81 14.90
N ARG A 981 39.79 23.08 13.76
CA ARG A 981 40.66 22.11 13.09
C ARG A 981 41.94 21.84 13.88
N HIS A 982 42.37 22.79 14.71
CA HIS A 982 43.62 22.75 15.48
C HIS A 982 43.44 23.44 16.84
N LEU A 983 42.64 22.82 17.72
CA LEU A 983 42.45 23.36 19.07
C LEU A 983 43.77 23.36 19.86
N PRO A 984 44.00 24.33 20.77
CA PRO A 984 45.24 24.38 21.55
C PRO A 984 45.45 23.11 22.39
N GLU A 985 46.70 22.66 22.56
CA GLU A 985 47.01 21.48 23.41
C GLU A 985 46.49 21.64 24.86
N ALA A 986 46.38 22.88 25.34
CA ALA A 986 45.81 23.19 26.65
C ALA A 986 44.32 22.79 26.79
N PHE A 987 43.63 22.52 25.68
CA PHE A 987 42.22 22.11 25.65
C PHE A 987 42.08 20.59 25.75
N HIS A 988 43.16 19.82 25.58
CA HIS A 988 43.10 18.37 25.61
C HIS A 988 42.56 17.88 26.96
N ASP A 989 41.63 16.93 26.92
CA ASP A 989 40.93 16.33 28.07
C ASP A 989 40.43 17.35 29.11
N SER A 990 39.99 18.53 28.64
CA SER A 990 39.61 19.65 29.52
C SER A 990 38.11 19.86 29.63
N PHE A 991 37.30 19.32 28.71
CA PHE A 991 35.85 19.57 28.65
C PHE A 991 35.02 18.33 28.94
N ASP A 992 33.93 18.49 29.68
CA ASP A 992 32.97 17.42 29.95
C ASP A 992 31.89 17.37 28.85
N VAL A 993 31.52 18.53 28.32
CA VAL A 993 30.54 18.70 27.26
C VAL A 993 31.10 19.63 26.19
N VAL A 994 30.89 19.28 24.92
CA VAL A 994 31.08 20.18 23.79
C VAL A 994 29.74 20.37 23.08
N ILE A 995 29.43 21.60 22.69
CA ILE A 995 28.23 21.96 21.94
C ILE A 995 28.68 22.63 20.65
N ASP A 996 28.23 22.12 19.52
CA ASP A 996 28.39 22.74 18.21
C ASP A 996 27.01 22.96 17.59
N LYS A 997 26.78 24.17 17.06
CA LYS A 997 25.52 24.56 16.41
C LYS A 997 25.78 25.17 15.04
N GLY A 998 26.47 24.41 14.19
CA GLY A 998 26.69 24.73 12.78
C GLY A 998 28.12 25.11 12.40
N ALA A 999 29.09 25.06 13.33
CA ALA A 999 30.48 25.33 12.97
C ALA A 999 31.05 24.19 12.10
N VAL A 1000 30.66 22.93 12.38
CA VAL A 1000 31.04 21.80 11.51
C VAL A 1000 30.49 21.93 10.09
N ASP A 1001 29.34 22.58 9.92
CA ASP A 1001 28.73 22.80 8.60
C ASP A 1001 29.54 23.82 7.79
N ALA A 1002 29.99 24.89 8.45
CA ALA A 1002 30.92 25.85 7.86
C ALA A 1002 32.24 25.18 7.45
N LEU A 1003 32.77 24.28 8.29
CA LEU A 1003 33.99 23.52 7.98
C LEU A 1003 33.77 22.49 6.87
N PHE A 1004 32.60 21.85 6.80
CA PHE A 1004 32.24 20.98 5.70
C PHE A 1004 32.19 21.75 4.36
N CYS A 1005 31.67 22.98 4.37
CA CYS A 1005 31.73 23.87 3.20
C CYS A 1005 33.17 24.19 2.76
N ALA A 1006 34.13 24.19 3.69
CA ALA A 1006 35.56 24.34 3.40
C ALA A 1006 36.21 23.07 2.82
N GLY A 1007 35.56 21.90 3.00
CA GLY A 1007 35.97 20.59 2.48
C GLY A 1007 35.88 19.48 3.53
N VAL A 1008 35.67 18.24 3.09
CA VAL A 1008 35.50 17.06 3.96
C VAL A 1008 36.72 16.86 4.90
N ASP A 1009 37.92 17.18 4.44
CA ASP A 1009 39.14 17.10 5.27
C ASP A 1009 39.10 18.07 6.46
N SER A 1010 38.48 19.24 6.31
CA SER A 1010 38.32 20.21 7.40
C SER A 1010 37.35 19.72 8.48
N LEU A 1011 36.27 19.03 8.07
CA LEU A 1011 35.36 18.36 8.99
C LEU A 1011 36.07 17.23 9.75
N ALA A 1012 36.87 16.42 9.05
CA ALA A 1012 37.63 15.33 9.68
C ALA A 1012 38.65 15.85 10.71
N LEU A 1013 39.39 16.92 10.38
CA LEU A 1013 40.32 17.56 11.32
C LEU A 1013 39.62 18.10 12.57
N ALA A 1014 38.45 18.71 12.41
CA ALA A 1014 37.65 19.19 13.53
C ALA A 1014 37.16 18.05 14.42
N ALA A 1015 36.68 16.95 13.84
CA ALA A 1015 36.26 15.77 14.61
C ALA A 1015 37.41 15.20 15.48
N VAL A 1016 38.64 15.18 14.96
CA VAL A 1016 39.84 14.77 15.71
C VAL A 1016 40.14 15.74 16.86
N SER A 1017 40.15 17.04 16.60
CA SER A 1017 40.44 18.07 17.61
C SER A 1017 39.37 18.13 18.71
N LEU A 1018 38.09 18.00 18.38
CA LEU A 1018 36.99 17.94 19.35
C LEU A 1018 37.10 16.68 20.23
N ARG A 1019 37.57 15.56 19.67
CA ARG A 1019 37.84 14.33 20.44
C ARG A 1019 38.97 14.53 21.44
N ALA A 1020 40.03 15.22 21.02
CA ALA A 1020 41.15 15.53 21.90
C ALA A 1020 40.70 16.42 23.06
N ALA A 1021 39.82 17.40 22.79
CA ALA A 1021 39.34 18.35 23.80
C ALA A 1021 38.41 17.74 24.88
N LEU A 1022 37.57 16.77 24.51
CA LEU A 1022 36.68 16.10 25.46
C LEU A 1022 37.42 15.18 26.43
N ARG A 1023 37.01 15.16 27.69
CA ARG A 1023 37.43 14.16 28.69
C ARG A 1023 36.91 12.77 28.33
N PRO A 1024 37.54 11.68 28.81
CA PRO A 1024 36.96 10.34 28.70
C PRO A 1024 35.52 10.32 29.22
N ARG A 1025 34.61 9.73 28.44
CA ARG A 1025 33.15 9.72 28.65
C ARG A 1025 32.43 11.06 28.54
N GLY A 1026 33.12 12.14 28.17
CA GLY A 1026 32.51 13.41 27.82
C GLY A 1026 31.64 13.30 26.55
N VAL A 1027 30.71 14.24 26.38
CA VAL A 1027 29.72 14.20 25.30
C VAL A 1027 29.81 15.42 24.38
N LEU A 1028 29.61 15.18 23.09
CA LEU A 1028 29.48 16.19 22.04
C LEU A 1028 28.02 16.23 21.60
N LEU A 1029 27.38 17.39 21.70
CA LEU A 1029 26.07 17.67 21.10
C LEU A 1029 26.31 18.51 19.84
N LEU A 1030 25.92 17.97 18.70
CA LEU A 1030 26.24 18.52 17.39
C LEU A 1030 24.95 18.75 16.60
N VAL A 1031 24.63 20.01 16.31
CA VAL A 1031 23.48 20.39 15.49
C VAL A 1031 23.97 20.77 14.10
N SER A 1032 23.64 19.94 13.10
CA SER A 1032 24.11 20.10 11.73
C SER A 1032 22.97 20.00 10.73
N GLY A 1033 22.93 20.92 9.76
CA GLY A 1033 21.90 20.97 8.72
C GLY A 1033 22.44 21.06 7.29
N VAL A 1034 23.76 21.11 7.09
CA VAL A 1034 24.38 21.27 5.76
C VAL A 1034 25.20 20.05 5.37
N ALA A 1035 25.98 19.50 6.31
CA ALA A 1035 26.78 18.29 6.06
C ALA A 1035 25.86 17.05 5.89
N PRO A 1036 26.07 16.22 4.85
CA PRO A 1036 25.36 14.95 4.70
C PRO A 1036 25.60 14.05 5.92
N ALA A 1037 24.55 13.36 6.37
CA ALA A 1037 24.62 12.52 7.58
C ALA A 1037 25.72 11.45 7.50
N GLU A 1038 25.93 10.87 6.33
CA GLU A 1038 27.00 9.89 6.07
C GLU A 1038 28.40 10.47 6.31
N GLU A 1039 28.64 11.72 5.92
CA GLU A 1039 29.93 12.39 6.09
C GLU A 1039 30.15 12.80 7.55
N VAL A 1040 29.09 13.22 8.26
CA VAL A 1040 29.16 13.47 9.71
C VAL A 1040 29.50 12.18 10.45
N LEU A 1041 28.74 11.09 10.21
CA LEU A 1041 28.97 9.81 10.89
C LEU A 1041 30.36 9.23 10.58
N LYS A 1042 30.84 9.40 9.35
CA LYS A 1042 32.18 8.98 8.93
C LYS A 1042 33.28 9.82 9.58
N ALA A 1043 33.12 11.14 9.68
CA ALA A 1043 34.09 12.02 10.33
C ALA A 1043 34.24 11.71 11.83
N PHE A 1044 33.13 11.34 12.48
CA PHE A 1044 33.10 10.93 13.88
C PHE A 1044 33.19 9.40 14.07
N ALA A 1045 33.71 8.66 13.08
CA ALA A 1045 33.93 7.22 13.21
C ALA A 1045 34.89 6.91 14.37
N GLY A 1046 34.54 5.92 15.20
CA GLY A 1046 35.30 5.54 16.40
C GLY A 1046 34.89 6.27 17.68
N TRP A 1047 33.89 7.15 17.63
CA TRP A 1047 33.15 7.60 18.81
C TRP A 1047 32.02 6.64 19.17
N GLU A 1048 31.54 6.69 20.42
CA GLU A 1048 30.28 6.04 20.79
C GLU A 1048 29.11 6.94 20.35
N THR A 1049 28.39 6.54 19.30
CA THR A 1049 27.23 7.29 18.79
C THR A 1049 26.01 7.06 19.67
N ILE A 1050 25.51 8.13 20.30
CA ILE A 1050 24.27 8.14 21.09
C ILE A 1050 23.08 8.54 20.21
N LEU A 1051 23.24 9.60 19.41
CA LEU A 1051 22.30 10.02 18.37
C LEU A 1051 23.04 10.23 17.05
N ASP A 1052 22.46 9.72 15.98
CA ASP A 1052 23.02 9.68 14.62
C ASP A 1052 22.35 10.68 13.66
N GLY A 1053 21.61 11.66 14.19
CA GLY A 1053 20.86 12.64 13.39
C GLY A 1053 19.43 12.24 13.05
N SER A 1054 18.97 11.04 13.43
CA SER A 1054 17.73 10.42 12.94
C SER A 1054 16.43 10.80 13.66
N PRO A 1055 15.81 11.99 13.52
CA PRO A 1055 14.90 12.52 14.57
C PRO A 1055 15.22 12.10 16.03
N TYR A 1056 14.52 12.57 17.06
CA TYR A 1056 14.61 12.05 18.44
C TYR A 1056 13.46 12.66 19.21
N ILE A 1057 12.97 11.96 20.25
CA ILE A 1057 11.98 12.49 21.18
C ILE A 1057 12.56 12.27 22.58
N THR A 1058 12.71 13.34 23.36
CA THR A 1058 13.21 13.29 24.73
C THR A 1058 12.25 12.56 25.66
N GLU A 1059 12.70 12.19 26.86
CA GLU A 1059 11.83 11.62 27.90
C GLU A 1059 10.60 12.52 28.20
N GLU A 1060 10.79 13.84 28.16
CA GLU A 1060 9.72 14.80 28.37
C GLU A 1060 8.79 14.94 27.15
N GLY A 1061 9.24 14.52 25.97
CA GLY A 1061 8.47 14.45 24.73
C GLY A 1061 8.82 15.53 23.71
N GLU A 1062 9.97 16.19 23.84
CA GLU A 1062 10.47 17.23 22.92
C GLU A 1062 11.25 16.58 21.80
N ALA A 1063 11.12 17.07 20.57
CA ALA A 1063 11.65 16.33 19.42
C ALA A 1063 12.59 17.12 18.53
N THR A 1064 13.62 16.46 18.03
CA THR A 1064 14.68 17.13 17.27
C THR A 1064 14.22 17.68 15.94
N ILE A 1065 13.04 17.28 15.45
CA ILE A 1065 12.42 17.90 14.27
C ILE A 1065 12.11 19.40 14.49
N ASN A 1066 12.06 19.87 15.74
CA ASN A 1066 11.93 21.29 16.07
C ASN A 1066 13.24 22.07 15.91
N LEU A 1067 14.40 21.39 15.89
CA LEU A 1067 15.73 22.03 15.85
C LEU A 1067 16.08 22.64 14.47
N ARG A 1068 15.22 22.48 13.47
CA ARG A 1068 15.43 22.87 12.05
C ARG A 1068 16.70 22.28 11.40
N ALA A 1069 17.33 21.32 12.06
CA ALA A 1069 18.56 20.62 11.71
C ALA A 1069 18.62 19.25 12.39
N HIS A 1070 19.60 18.42 12.04
CA HIS A 1070 19.83 17.12 12.66
C HIS A 1070 20.64 17.29 13.95
N LEU A 1071 20.26 16.56 15.01
CA LEU A 1071 21.04 16.48 16.24
C LEU A 1071 21.80 15.14 16.28
N TYR A 1072 23.12 15.25 16.30
CA TYR A 1072 24.03 14.14 16.59
C TYR A 1072 24.53 14.27 18.02
N VAL A 1073 24.68 13.14 18.70
CA VAL A 1073 25.24 13.09 20.04
C VAL A 1073 26.28 11.98 20.06
N PHE A 1074 27.52 12.36 20.37
CA PHE A 1074 28.64 11.43 20.45
C PHE A 1074 29.21 11.41 21.86
N ARG A 1075 29.72 10.27 22.31
CA ARG A 1075 30.45 10.12 23.57
C ARG A 1075 31.88 9.68 23.29
N LYS A 1076 32.84 10.32 23.96
CA LYS A 1076 34.24 9.92 23.89
C LYS A 1076 34.41 8.57 24.60
N PRO A 1077 34.96 7.53 23.93
CA PRO A 1077 35.24 6.24 24.57
C PRO A 1077 36.17 6.38 25.79
N THR A 1078 36.15 5.37 26.66
CA THR A 1078 37.01 5.35 27.86
C THR A 1078 38.49 5.10 27.57
N THR A 1079 38.81 4.64 26.35
CA THR A 1079 40.16 4.30 25.88
C THR A 1079 40.52 5.06 24.62
#